data_AF-A0A938SDY1-F1
#
_entry.id   AF-A0A938SDY1-F1
#
_cell.length_a   1.000
_cell.length_b   1.000
_cell.length_c   1.000
_cell.angle_alpha   90.00
_cell.angle_beta   90.00
_cell.angle_gamma   90.00
#
_symmetry.space_group_name_H-M   'P 1'
#
loop_
_entity.id
_entity.type
_entity.pdbx_description
1 polymer ?
#
loop_
_entity_poly.entity_id
_entity_poly.type
_entity_poly.pdbx_seq_one_letter_code
_entity_poly.pdbx_strand_id
1 'polypeptide(L)'
;MNAAVAISLTLLLLPSLAQAADSVAPFLKPTWDASRMREGLKQRPSDMMVAYWLMDRSHRNGIGNSDAKTSGGLGWGESSWLMDYVMCYKATRDTYWLDKVVDHFDRMMGTLNDPEGDGFLAWRDPAYSVGIVRVTGRQSAEGLTIEPETCRTHVGRGGESITGHIYAITFPAPNKVEVRDETEKKVIATKDYKDKLVLTEIPGSKFTLSGPAKPGARFALASTAGEEIEYQVHDGMITYPIAQFIEIVFKDAGLHGRYKRKADEYLAFIDKHIRQKWEATWVELPDDGGAYNFTQHVTQRFAGGLLPHNQFLALARTFIVLKDVDGVPNRAVYLDKATKMARYFKKSLRLNGDAYVWNYWDPYPPIPEVRLNVEDTSHGSIDIGFVAEACNRKVVFTDDDLRRFSNTYADVMWNKSKDDPKIAGVVDGRSSKRDGQVIREWIKLAQWNPKVWDVAMLMQAKGFSTGAAPTVLCMLSGMAGLDAAEIEAYHKGKAALEKGFAAGAPINGDFEMGGSADQAPLGWAFGVWSQSVGKCAWVEGGHQSQHAILLEGISGPVNVVAHPTIRTKVDRPTKFKLSVYYRTEGEAKPGFSFIGYDDPAAKAKQYDSAPALPKSAEWTKAEWTATSAEGVKEVYFILRNHGVGKAFYDDFRMEKVAE
;
A
#
# COMPACT_ATOMS: atom_id res chain seq x y z
N MET A 1 -60.91 -4.73 -0.89
CA MET A 1 -61.13 -4.57 -2.34
C MET A 1 -60.67 -3.17 -2.71
N ASN A 2 -59.82 -2.89 -3.70
CA ASN A 2 -58.68 -3.57 -4.33
C ASN A 2 -58.02 -2.53 -5.28
N ALA A 3 -56.83 -2.86 -5.80
CA ALA A 3 -56.00 -2.15 -6.80
C ALA A 3 -55.10 -1.04 -6.21
N ALA A 4 -53.81 -1.23 -5.91
CA ALA A 4 -52.68 -1.88 -6.61
C ALA A 4 -52.28 -1.16 -7.92
N VAL A 5 -51.30 -0.25 -7.80
CA VAL A 5 -50.51 0.30 -8.92
C VAL A 5 -49.18 -0.44 -8.95
N ALA A 6 -48.98 -1.23 -10.01
CA ALA A 6 -47.77 -2.00 -10.26
C ALA A 6 -46.70 -1.11 -10.92
N ILE A 7 -45.53 -1.01 -10.30
CA ILE A 7 -44.32 -0.44 -10.89
C ILE A 7 -43.63 -1.58 -11.64
N SER A 8 -43.52 -1.46 -12.97
CA SER A 8 -42.81 -2.42 -13.82
C SER A 8 -41.30 -2.34 -13.57
N LEU A 9 -40.73 -3.46 -13.11
CA LEU A 9 -39.29 -3.73 -13.23
C LEU A 9 -38.95 -3.92 -14.71
N THR A 10 -38.24 -2.96 -15.30
CA THR A 10 -37.56 -3.18 -16.58
C THR A 10 -36.31 -3.99 -16.29
N LEU A 11 -36.33 -5.29 -16.62
CA LEU A 11 -35.13 -6.10 -16.78
C LEU A 11 -34.26 -5.43 -17.85
N LEU A 12 -33.19 -4.77 -17.43
CA LEU A 12 -32.07 -4.46 -18.30
C LEU A 12 -31.38 -5.79 -18.64
N LEU A 13 -31.59 -6.23 -19.88
CA LEU A 13 -30.87 -7.35 -20.50
C LEU A 13 -29.36 -7.06 -20.39
N LEU A 14 -28.69 -7.82 -19.52
CA LEU A 14 -27.23 -7.93 -19.52
C LEU A 14 -26.81 -8.39 -20.93
N PRO A 15 -25.93 -7.66 -21.64
CA PRO A 15 -25.32 -8.22 -22.84
C PRO A 15 -24.58 -9.50 -22.43
N SER A 16 -24.70 -10.54 -23.26
CA SER A 16 -24.14 -11.86 -22.98
C SER A 16 -22.66 -11.77 -22.58
N LEU A 17 -22.34 -12.28 -21.40
CA LEU A 17 -20.99 -12.39 -20.82
C LEU A 17 -19.94 -13.00 -21.77
N ALA A 18 -20.37 -13.70 -22.83
CA ALA A 18 -19.52 -14.35 -23.80
C ALA A 18 -18.75 -13.39 -24.75
N GLN A 19 -19.21 -12.17 -24.98
CA GLN A 19 -18.55 -11.24 -25.94
C GLN A 19 -17.58 -10.24 -25.30
N ALA A 20 -17.55 -10.14 -23.97
CA ALA A 20 -16.64 -9.26 -23.22
C ALA A 20 -15.32 -9.95 -22.80
N ALA A 21 -15.18 -11.26 -23.02
CA ALA A 21 -13.98 -12.00 -22.65
C ALA A 21 -12.76 -11.65 -23.52
N ASP A 22 -12.98 -11.22 -24.77
CA ASP A 22 -11.90 -11.06 -25.76
C ASP A 22 -11.22 -9.67 -25.79
N SER A 23 -11.81 -8.62 -25.18
CA SER A 23 -11.33 -7.24 -25.41
C SER A 23 -10.29 -6.69 -24.41
N VAL A 24 -10.01 -7.37 -23.29
CA VAL A 24 -8.96 -6.92 -22.33
C VAL A 24 -8.16 -8.08 -21.71
N ALA A 25 -8.11 -9.26 -22.33
CA ALA A 25 -7.23 -10.35 -21.90
C ALA A 25 -6.20 -10.71 -22.98
N PRO A 26 -5.06 -9.99 -23.06
CA PRO A 26 -3.89 -10.58 -23.73
C PRO A 26 -2.59 -10.34 -22.96
N PHE A 27 -2.59 -10.45 -21.62
CA PHE A 27 -1.36 -10.24 -20.84
C PHE A 27 -0.75 -11.50 -20.25
N LEU A 28 -1.50 -12.58 -20.00
CA LEU A 28 -0.97 -13.77 -19.32
C LEU A 28 -1.06 -14.99 -20.24
N LYS A 29 0.02 -15.76 -20.34
CA LYS A 29 0.12 -16.90 -21.26
C LYS A 29 -0.78 -18.07 -20.79
N PRO A 30 -1.73 -18.58 -21.60
CA PRO A 30 -2.71 -19.59 -21.17
C PRO A 30 -2.18 -21.01 -20.95
N THR A 31 -0.85 -21.23 -20.98
CA THR A 31 -0.28 -22.59 -21.03
C THR A 31 -0.20 -23.26 -19.66
N TRP A 32 -1.06 -22.88 -18.74
CA TRP A 32 -1.00 -23.25 -17.34
C TRP A 32 -2.11 -24.21 -16.93
N ASP A 33 -1.78 -25.15 -16.05
CA ASP A 33 -2.78 -26.00 -15.41
C ASP A 33 -3.58 -25.17 -14.40
N ALA A 34 -4.79 -24.80 -14.83
CA ALA A 34 -5.78 -24.06 -14.06
C ALA A 34 -6.13 -24.75 -12.73
N SER A 35 -6.00 -26.07 -12.65
CA SER A 35 -6.28 -26.88 -11.45
C SER A 35 -5.21 -26.64 -10.39
N ARG A 36 -3.92 -26.69 -10.78
CA ARG A 36 -2.79 -26.42 -9.88
C ARG A 36 -2.84 -25.04 -9.24
N MET A 37 -3.19 -24.00 -10.01
CA MET A 37 -3.29 -22.64 -9.46
C MET A 37 -4.39 -22.54 -8.39
N ARG A 38 -5.52 -23.23 -8.60
CA ARG A 38 -6.65 -23.28 -7.67
C ARG A 38 -6.33 -24.11 -6.42
N GLU A 39 -5.67 -25.26 -6.56
CA GLU A 39 -5.26 -26.09 -5.43
C GLU A 39 -4.35 -25.35 -4.43
N GLY A 40 -3.52 -24.41 -4.93
CA GLY A 40 -2.69 -23.57 -4.08
C GLY A 40 -3.46 -22.53 -3.25
N LEU A 41 -4.70 -22.20 -3.64
CA LEU A 41 -5.52 -21.22 -2.92
C LEU A 41 -6.21 -21.90 -1.73
N LYS A 42 -5.92 -21.40 -0.53
CA LYS A 42 -6.58 -21.85 0.71
C LYS A 42 -7.96 -21.22 0.94
N GLN A 43 -8.40 -20.32 0.05
CA GLN A 43 -9.66 -19.58 0.14
C GLN A 43 -10.30 -19.51 -1.24
N ARG A 44 -11.64 -19.43 -1.28
CA ARG A 44 -12.35 -19.23 -2.54
C ARG A 44 -12.08 -17.83 -3.09
N PRO A 45 -11.90 -17.68 -4.42
CA PRO A 45 -11.73 -16.38 -5.05
C PRO A 45 -12.77 -15.33 -4.67
N SER A 46 -14.06 -15.71 -4.62
CA SER A 46 -15.15 -14.81 -4.23
C SER A 46 -14.96 -14.25 -2.82
N ASP A 47 -14.57 -15.09 -1.87
CA ASP A 47 -14.45 -14.73 -0.46
C ASP A 47 -13.27 -13.78 -0.26
N MET A 48 -12.16 -14.04 -0.95
CA MET A 48 -11.00 -13.13 -0.98
C MET A 48 -11.38 -11.73 -1.51
N MET A 49 -12.19 -11.66 -2.58
CA MET A 49 -12.61 -10.38 -3.17
C MET A 49 -13.60 -9.62 -2.27
N VAL A 50 -14.56 -10.34 -1.67
CA VAL A 50 -15.52 -9.76 -0.70
C VAL A 50 -14.78 -9.26 0.55
N ALA A 51 -13.78 -10.01 1.03
CA ALA A 51 -12.94 -9.59 2.14
C ALA A 51 -12.12 -8.33 1.81
N TYR A 52 -11.54 -8.25 0.60
CA TYR A 52 -10.84 -7.06 0.15
C TYR A 52 -11.77 -5.84 0.03
N TRP A 53 -12.96 -6.02 -0.52
CA TRP A 53 -13.97 -4.96 -0.56
C TRP A 53 -14.31 -4.44 0.83
N LEU A 54 -14.50 -5.32 1.80
CA LEU A 54 -14.76 -4.91 3.18
C LEU A 54 -13.57 -4.16 3.78
N MET A 55 -12.35 -4.63 3.54
CA MET A 55 -11.11 -3.99 4.00
C MET A 55 -10.97 -2.57 3.43
N ASP A 56 -11.12 -2.40 2.11
CA ASP A 56 -11.12 -1.08 1.45
C ASP A 56 -12.18 -0.17 2.09
N ARG A 57 -13.43 -0.62 2.16
CA ARG A 57 -14.53 0.20 2.64
C ARG A 57 -14.36 0.64 4.09
N SER A 58 -13.77 -0.24 4.91
CA SER A 58 -13.50 0.03 6.33
C SER A 58 -12.29 0.92 6.53
N HIS A 59 -11.29 0.83 5.64
CA HIS A 59 -10.08 1.62 5.74
C HIS A 59 -10.36 3.10 5.40
N ARG A 60 -10.32 3.96 6.42
CA ARG A 60 -10.56 5.41 6.28
C ARG A 60 -11.86 5.73 5.54
N ASN A 61 -12.91 4.94 5.75
CA ASN A 61 -14.20 5.02 5.03
C ASN A 61 -14.09 4.83 3.50
N GLY A 62 -13.07 4.11 3.03
CA GLY A 62 -12.84 3.83 1.63
C GLY A 62 -12.27 5.00 0.85
N ILE A 63 -11.49 5.90 1.48
CA ILE A 63 -10.74 6.93 0.74
C ILE A 63 -9.26 6.57 0.55
N GLY A 64 -8.80 5.43 1.08
CA GLY A 64 -7.38 5.07 1.02
C GLY A 64 -6.50 6.17 1.64
N ASN A 65 -5.45 6.54 0.93
CA ASN A 65 -4.51 7.63 1.22
C ASN A 65 -4.61 8.80 0.23
N SER A 66 -5.66 8.87 -0.58
CA SER A 66 -5.83 9.87 -1.65
C SER A 66 -5.96 11.33 -1.20
N ASP A 67 -6.08 11.58 0.11
CA ASP A 67 -6.05 12.92 0.72
C ASP A 67 -4.69 13.29 1.34
N ALA A 68 -3.67 12.42 1.19
CA ALA A 68 -2.33 12.64 1.71
C ALA A 68 -1.76 13.97 1.18
N LYS A 69 -0.99 14.65 2.05
CA LYS A 69 -0.48 16.00 1.77
C LYS A 69 0.87 16.02 1.07
N THR A 70 1.57 14.89 1.04
CA THR A 70 2.88 14.79 0.42
C THR A 70 2.87 13.85 -0.77
N SER A 71 3.73 14.10 -1.76
CA SER A 71 3.86 13.23 -2.93
C SER A 71 4.34 11.83 -2.55
N GLY A 72 5.09 11.64 -1.47
CA GLY A 72 5.45 10.32 -0.95
C GLY A 72 4.26 9.57 -0.35
N GLY A 73 3.35 10.27 0.35
CA GLY A 73 2.11 9.67 0.84
C GLY A 73 1.20 9.19 -0.29
N LEU A 74 1.13 9.96 -1.37
CA LEU A 74 0.40 9.60 -2.59
C LEU A 74 1.10 8.51 -3.40
N GLY A 75 2.41 8.66 -3.62
CA GLY A 75 3.24 7.78 -4.45
C GLY A 75 3.51 6.42 -3.83
N TRP A 76 3.79 6.33 -2.53
CA TRP A 76 4.02 5.05 -1.86
C TRP A 76 2.76 4.46 -1.24
N GLY A 77 1.86 5.32 -0.75
CA GLY A 77 0.62 4.92 -0.09
C GLY A 77 -0.53 4.75 -1.07
N GLU A 78 -1.01 5.83 -1.68
CA GLU A 78 -2.24 5.82 -2.47
C GLU A 78 -2.13 5.05 -3.80
N SER A 79 -0.99 5.12 -4.49
CA SER A 79 -0.78 4.38 -5.73
C SER A 79 -1.02 2.88 -5.58
N SER A 80 -0.79 2.34 -4.37
CA SER A 80 -1.05 0.94 -4.07
C SER A 80 -2.54 0.62 -4.14
N TRP A 81 -3.39 1.45 -3.55
CA TRP A 81 -4.85 1.33 -3.63
C TRP A 81 -5.36 1.47 -5.06
N LEU A 82 -4.90 2.48 -5.80
CA LEU A 82 -5.28 2.69 -7.20
C LEU A 82 -4.98 1.45 -8.06
N MET A 83 -3.79 0.88 -7.89
CA MET A 83 -3.40 -0.33 -8.61
C MET A 83 -4.21 -1.55 -8.16
N ASP A 84 -4.59 -1.66 -6.89
CA ASP A 84 -5.46 -2.74 -6.43
C ASP A 84 -6.86 -2.62 -7.04
N TYR A 85 -7.42 -1.42 -7.17
CA TYR A 85 -8.70 -1.22 -7.85
C TYR A 85 -8.63 -1.63 -9.33
N VAL A 86 -7.56 -1.27 -10.03
CA VAL A 86 -7.33 -1.71 -11.41
C VAL A 86 -7.27 -3.25 -11.49
N MET A 87 -6.55 -3.89 -10.57
CA MET A 87 -6.46 -5.36 -10.49
C MET A 87 -7.81 -6.01 -10.17
N CYS A 88 -8.57 -5.44 -9.24
CA CYS A 88 -9.92 -5.91 -8.91
C CYS A 88 -10.86 -5.80 -10.12
N TYR A 89 -10.85 -4.69 -10.85
CA TYR A 89 -11.62 -4.56 -12.09
C TYR A 89 -11.20 -5.60 -13.13
N LYS A 90 -9.89 -5.80 -13.34
CA LYS A 90 -9.39 -6.82 -14.27
C LYS A 90 -9.85 -8.23 -13.89
N ALA A 91 -9.93 -8.53 -12.60
CA ALA A 91 -10.41 -9.80 -12.10
C ALA A 91 -11.93 -9.97 -12.24
N THR A 92 -12.73 -8.98 -11.85
CA THR A 92 -14.18 -9.13 -11.67
C THR A 92 -15.04 -8.46 -12.74
N ARG A 93 -14.49 -7.53 -13.50
CA ARG A 93 -15.21 -6.61 -14.40
C ARG A 93 -16.23 -5.70 -13.71
N ASP A 94 -16.19 -5.60 -12.38
CA ASP A 94 -17.07 -4.70 -11.63
C ASP A 94 -16.60 -3.25 -11.74
N THR A 95 -17.40 -2.42 -12.42
CA THR A 95 -17.12 -1.00 -12.63
C THR A 95 -17.02 -0.17 -11.34
N TYR A 96 -17.49 -0.69 -10.20
CA TYR A 96 -17.25 -0.09 -8.88
C TYR A 96 -15.78 0.23 -8.65
N TRP A 97 -14.88 -0.64 -9.09
CA TRP A 97 -13.45 -0.44 -8.91
C TRP A 97 -12.89 0.67 -9.82
N LEU A 98 -13.48 0.87 -11.01
CA LEU A 98 -13.13 2.01 -11.87
C LEU A 98 -13.65 3.33 -11.30
N ASP A 99 -14.84 3.33 -10.69
CA ASP A 99 -15.35 4.49 -9.96
C ASP A 99 -14.40 4.89 -8.83
N LYS A 100 -13.86 3.90 -8.12
CA LYS A 100 -12.86 4.12 -7.05
C LYS A 100 -11.56 4.72 -7.58
N VAL A 101 -11.08 4.30 -8.74
CA VAL A 101 -9.92 4.94 -9.40
C VAL A 101 -10.22 6.41 -9.68
N VAL A 102 -11.40 6.72 -10.25
CA VAL A 102 -11.82 8.10 -10.57
C VAL A 102 -11.93 8.95 -9.30
N ASP A 103 -12.68 8.49 -8.30
CA ASP A 103 -12.91 9.23 -7.05
C ASP A 103 -11.61 9.55 -6.31
N HIS A 104 -10.67 8.61 -6.30
CA HIS A 104 -9.40 8.77 -5.61
C HIS A 104 -8.47 9.68 -6.41
N PHE A 105 -8.35 9.47 -7.72
CA PHE A 105 -7.44 10.29 -8.53
C PHE A 105 -7.94 11.73 -8.71
N ASP A 106 -9.25 11.96 -8.82
CA ASP A 106 -9.83 13.31 -8.79
C ASP A 106 -9.49 14.04 -7.49
N ARG A 107 -9.54 13.35 -6.33
CA ARG A 107 -9.15 13.91 -5.03
C ARG A 107 -7.66 14.28 -5.00
N MET A 108 -6.81 13.44 -5.58
CA MET A 108 -5.37 13.69 -5.70
C MET A 108 -5.08 14.87 -6.63
N MET A 109 -5.73 14.94 -7.78
CA MET A 109 -5.58 16.08 -8.70
C MET A 109 -6.03 17.39 -8.04
N GLY A 110 -7.02 17.34 -7.14
CA GLY A 110 -7.46 18.47 -6.34
C GLY A 110 -6.42 19.04 -5.36
N THR A 111 -5.29 18.37 -5.13
CA THR A 111 -4.20 18.86 -4.25
C THR A 111 -3.00 19.45 -5.01
N LEU A 112 -3.01 19.38 -6.34
CA LEU A 112 -1.94 19.89 -7.19
C LEU A 112 -1.81 21.42 -7.12
N ASN A 113 -0.58 21.91 -7.21
CA ASN A 113 -0.26 23.32 -7.40
C ASN A 113 0.95 23.48 -8.34
N ASP A 114 1.20 24.71 -8.79
CA ASP A 114 2.40 25.11 -9.55
C ASP A 114 3.27 25.98 -8.63
N PRO A 115 4.18 25.36 -7.85
CA PRO A 115 4.97 26.07 -6.86
C PRO A 115 6.15 26.83 -7.45
N GLU A 116 6.64 26.38 -8.61
CA GLU A 116 7.80 26.96 -9.29
C GLU A 116 7.39 28.08 -10.28
N GLY A 117 6.09 28.17 -10.62
CA GLY A 117 5.56 29.13 -11.57
C GLY A 117 5.96 28.80 -13.02
N ASP A 118 6.28 27.54 -13.29
CA ASP A 118 6.78 27.06 -14.59
C ASP A 118 5.66 26.54 -15.50
N GLY A 119 4.41 26.56 -15.02
CA GLY A 119 3.23 26.10 -15.73
C GLY A 119 2.93 24.61 -15.54
N PHE A 120 3.71 23.89 -14.73
CA PHE A 120 3.49 22.49 -14.42
C PHE A 120 2.92 22.30 -13.02
N LEU A 121 1.85 21.51 -12.94
CA LEU A 121 1.23 21.11 -11.69
C LEU A 121 2.00 19.92 -11.10
N ALA A 122 2.22 19.97 -9.79
CA ALA A 122 2.99 18.94 -9.09
C ALA A 122 2.50 18.64 -7.67
N TRP A 123 2.89 17.45 -7.21
CA TRP A 123 2.89 17.08 -5.79
C TRP A 123 4.32 17.15 -5.26
N ARG A 124 4.50 17.65 -4.04
CA ARG A 124 5.81 17.83 -3.40
C ARG A 124 5.95 17.07 -2.09
N ASP A 125 7.19 16.82 -1.67
CA ASP A 125 7.48 16.16 -0.40
C ASP A 125 8.80 16.69 0.20
N PRO A 126 8.86 17.01 1.50
CA PRO A 126 10.11 17.41 2.14
C PRO A 126 10.94 16.21 2.62
N ALA A 127 10.35 15.02 2.82
CA ALA A 127 10.96 13.92 3.56
C ALA A 127 12.26 13.37 2.94
N TYR A 128 12.39 13.49 1.61
CA TYR A 128 13.55 13.00 0.86
C TYR A 128 14.52 14.11 0.44
N SER A 129 14.21 15.37 0.77
CA SER A 129 15.12 16.48 0.54
C SER A 129 16.19 16.50 1.64
N VAL A 130 17.21 17.32 1.43
CA VAL A 130 18.32 17.47 2.38
C VAL A 130 18.41 18.89 2.89
N GLY A 131 18.55 19.01 4.21
CA GLY A 131 19.11 20.22 4.82
C GLY A 131 20.62 20.25 4.56
N ILE A 132 21.15 21.45 4.35
CA ILE A 132 22.54 21.66 3.92
C ILE A 132 23.23 22.57 4.89
N VAL A 133 24.46 22.24 5.29
CA VAL A 133 25.37 23.15 5.97
C VAL A 133 26.68 23.18 5.18
N ARG A 134 27.08 24.36 4.70
CA ARG A 134 28.27 24.53 3.86
C ARG A 134 29.22 25.56 4.45
N VAL A 135 30.51 25.32 4.29
CA VAL A 135 31.55 26.32 4.58
C VAL A 135 31.51 27.37 3.47
N THR A 136 31.39 28.64 3.84
CA THR A 136 31.26 29.77 2.91
C THR A 136 32.45 30.72 2.95
N GLY A 137 33.27 30.67 4.01
CA GLY A 137 34.41 31.55 4.15
C GLY A 137 35.43 31.04 5.14
N ARG A 138 36.69 31.45 4.93
CA ARG A 138 37.82 31.14 5.80
C ARG A 138 38.60 32.41 6.08
N GLN A 139 39.03 32.59 7.32
CA GLN A 139 39.88 33.71 7.74
C GLN A 139 40.95 33.20 8.68
N SER A 140 42.20 33.58 8.46
CA SER A 140 43.36 33.22 9.30
C SER A 140 43.49 31.73 9.60
N ALA A 141 43.09 30.87 8.66
CA ALA A 141 42.95 29.42 8.83
C ALA A 141 44.07 28.64 8.10
N GLU A 142 45.23 29.25 7.85
CA GLU A 142 46.31 28.57 7.12
C GLU A 142 46.83 27.37 7.92
N GLY A 143 46.83 26.18 7.30
CA GLY A 143 47.23 24.92 7.94
C GLY A 143 46.09 24.19 8.66
N LEU A 144 44.90 24.79 8.76
CA LEU A 144 43.72 24.20 9.39
C LEU A 144 42.66 23.83 8.35
N THR A 145 42.20 22.60 8.37
CA THR A 145 41.18 22.07 7.44
C THR A 145 39.87 21.77 8.16
N ILE A 146 38.77 21.81 7.41
CA ILE A 146 37.43 21.42 7.86
C ILE A 146 36.86 20.42 6.85
N GLU A 147 36.45 19.24 7.32
CA GLU A 147 35.94 18.17 6.45
C GLU A 147 34.64 17.56 7.00
N PRO A 148 33.59 17.39 6.18
CA PRO A 148 33.50 17.81 4.78
C PRO A 148 33.27 19.33 4.64
N GLU A 149 33.52 19.89 3.46
CA GLU A 149 33.17 21.29 3.12
C GLU A 149 31.65 21.54 3.08
N THR A 150 30.86 20.49 2.87
CA THR A 150 29.40 20.54 2.87
C THR A 150 28.83 19.29 3.50
N CYS A 151 27.96 19.47 4.49
CA CYS A 151 27.10 18.43 5.03
C CYS A 151 25.73 18.49 4.33
N ARG A 152 25.25 17.35 3.84
CA ARG A 152 23.87 17.17 3.34
C ARG A 152 23.19 16.10 4.18
N THR A 153 22.12 16.47 4.86
CA THR A 153 21.42 15.58 5.81
C THR A 153 19.95 15.49 5.47
N HIS A 154 19.46 14.25 5.35
CA HIS A 154 18.05 13.95 5.06
C HIS A 154 17.12 14.56 6.10
N VAL A 155 16.02 15.17 5.64
CA VAL A 155 14.96 15.70 6.53
C VAL A 155 14.35 14.62 7.42
N GLY A 156 14.33 13.35 7.00
CA GLY A 156 13.91 12.24 7.88
C GLY A 156 15.00 11.71 8.84
N ARG A 157 16.19 12.34 8.90
CA ARG A 157 17.37 11.84 9.64
C ARG A 157 18.17 12.96 10.32
N GLY A 158 17.52 14.03 10.77
CA GLY A 158 18.14 15.17 11.45
C GLY A 158 18.29 16.42 10.58
N GLY A 159 18.02 16.35 9.27
CA GLY A 159 18.07 17.49 8.36
C GLY A 159 16.94 18.51 8.59
N GLU A 160 15.82 18.10 9.19
CA GLU A 160 14.72 18.95 9.64
C GLU A 160 15.15 19.97 10.70
N SER A 161 16.26 19.71 11.40
CA SER A 161 16.85 20.64 12.36
C SER A 161 17.68 21.76 11.72
N ILE A 162 17.89 21.71 10.41
CA ILE A 162 18.63 22.73 9.66
C ILE A 162 17.63 23.79 9.19
N THR A 163 17.77 25.01 9.69
CA THR A 163 16.73 26.07 9.57
C THR A 163 17.14 27.28 8.75
N GLY A 164 18.31 27.27 8.10
CA GLY A 164 18.81 28.43 7.34
C GLY A 164 19.66 29.41 8.16
N HIS A 165 20.00 29.06 9.41
CA HIS A 165 20.90 29.86 10.24
C HIS A 165 22.32 29.93 9.66
N ILE A 166 23.06 30.97 10.07
CA ILE A 166 24.48 31.16 9.76
C ILE A 166 25.29 30.86 11.02
N TYR A 167 26.38 30.13 10.87
CA TYR A 167 27.24 29.72 11.97
C TYR A 167 28.68 30.20 11.76
N ALA A 168 29.42 30.28 12.85
CA ALA A 168 30.85 30.47 12.83
C ALA A 168 31.54 29.49 13.76
N ILE A 169 32.65 28.92 13.28
CA ILE A 169 33.61 28.19 14.10
C ILE A 169 34.83 29.10 14.24
N THR A 170 35.14 29.53 15.45
CA THR A 170 36.25 30.44 15.73
C THR A 170 37.25 29.82 16.69
N PHE A 171 38.52 30.23 16.58
CA PHE A 171 39.59 29.81 17.47
C PHE A 171 40.04 31.01 18.30
N PRO A 172 39.47 31.26 19.48
CA PRO A 172 39.93 32.34 20.36
C PRO A 172 41.37 32.11 20.85
N ALA A 173 41.81 30.86 20.91
CA ALA A 173 43.19 30.45 21.20
C ALA A 173 43.54 29.20 20.37
N PRO A 174 44.83 28.84 20.18
CA PRO A 174 45.22 27.70 19.34
C PRO A 174 44.64 26.36 19.80
N ASN A 175 44.36 26.23 21.10
CA ASN A 175 43.85 25.03 21.75
C ASN A 175 42.37 25.14 22.13
N LYS A 176 41.63 26.13 21.60
CA LYS A 176 40.24 26.39 21.96
C LYS A 176 39.40 26.68 20.73
N VAL A 177 38.24 26.04 20.63
CA VAL A 177 37.24 26.26 19.57
C VAL A 177 35.96 26.79 20.19
N GLU A 178 35.36 27.79 19.56
CA GLU A 178 34.03 28.28 19.86
C GLU A 178 33.15 28.08 18.61
N VAL A 179 31.95 27.54 18.81
CA VAL A 179 30.92 27.44 17.79
C VAL A 179 29.81 28.42 18.15
N ARG A 180 29.48 29.31 17.22
CA ARG A 180 28.52 30.38 17.39
C ARG A 180 27.41 30.26 16.34
N ASP A 181 26.18 30.40 16.79
CA ASP A 181 25.05 30.74 15.95
C ASP A 181 25.05 32.26 15.76
N GLU A 182 25.41 32.71 14.56
CA GLU A 182 25.50 34.13 14.24
C GLU A 182 24.14 34.75 13.97
N THR A 183 23.14 33.94 13.61
CA THR A 183 21.74 34.38 13.46
C THR A 183 21.16 34.75 14.83
N GLU A 184 21.34 33.90 15.83
CA GLU A 184 20.88 34.13 17.20
C GLU A 184 21.88 34.94 18.06
N LYS A 185 23.07 35.22 17.52
CA LYS A 185 24.19 35.88 18.21
C LYS A 185 24.62 35.16 19.50
N LYS A 186 24.59 33.83 19.49
CA LYS A 186 24.80 32.98 20.68
C LYS A 186 25.95 32.01 20.50
N VAL A 187 26.78 31.87 21.53
CA VAL A 187 27.74 30.75 21.61
C VAL A 187 26.98 29.47 21.92
N ILE A 188 27.02 28.51 21.00
CA ILE A 188 26.34 27.23 21.15
C ILE A 188 27.27 26.15 21.70
N ALA A 189 28.59 26.31 21.56
CA ALA A 189 29.55 25.45 22.22
C ALA A 189 30.95 26.08 22.34
N THR A 190 31.68 25.62 23.34
CA THR A 190 33.09 25.94 23.55
C THR A 190 33.83 24.64 23.90
N LYS A 191 34.85 24.28 23.13
CA LYS A 191 35.58 23.00 23.25
C LYS A 191 37.08 23.20 23.24
N ASP A 192 37.80 22.26 23.84
CA ASP A 192 39.26 22.18 23.71
C ASP A 192 39.62 21.57 22.35
N TYR A 193 40.74 22.03 21.80
CA TYR A 193 41.26 21.59 20.51
C TYR A 193 42.70 21.11 20.63
N LYS A 194 42.97 19.95 20.05
CA LYS A 194 44.32 19.41 19.91
C LYS A 194 44.42 18.62 18.62
N ASP A 195 45.01 19.22 17.59
CA ASP A 195 45.31 18.66 16.25
C ASP A 195 44.11 18.20 15.42
N LYS A 196 43.05 17.68 16.05
CA LYS A 196 41.84 17.17 15.43
C LYS A 196 40.65 17.27 16.38
N LEU A 197 39.51 17.71 15.87
CA LEU A 197 38.26 17.78 16.63
C LEU A 197 37.08 17.48 15.72
N VAL A 198 36.16 16.63 16.19
CA VAL A 198 34.87 16.39 15.55
C VAL A 198 33.82 17.29 16.22
N LEU A 199 33.12 18.07 15.41
CA LEU A 199 32.03 18.95 15.81
C LEU A 199 30.70 18.38 15.33
N THR A 200 29.71 18.39 16.23
CA THR A 200 28.32 17.96 16.00
C THR A 200 27.31 18.96 16.54
N GLU A 201 27.78 20.15 16.95
CA GLU A 201 27.00 21.17 17.64
C GLU A 201 26.16 22.00 16.67
N ILE A 202 26.56 22.06 15.39
CA ILE A 202 25.76 22.70 14.34
C ILE A 202 24.68 21.68 13.91
N PRO A 203 23.38 22.04 13.99
CA PRO A 203 22.27 21.13 13.69
C PRO A 203 22.43 20.36 12.39
N GLY A 204 22.08 19.06 12.43
CA GLY A 204 22.11 18.18 11.27
C GLY A 204 23.48 18.00 10.61
N SER A 205 24.60 18.40 11.22
CA SER A 205 25.91 18.39 10.58
C SER A 205 27.00 17.73 11.42
N LYS A 206 28.04 17.25 10.75
CA LYS A 206 29.22 16.66 11.39
C LYS A 206 30.47 17.11 10.63
N PHE A 207 31.28 17.95 11.27
CA PHE A 207 32.52 18.46 10.72
C PHE A 207 33.72 17.93 11.50
N THR A 208 34.84 17.75 10.81
CA THR A 208 36.13 17.38 11.38
C THR A 208 37.13 18.49 11.09
N LEU A 209 37.58 19.16 12.13
CA LEU A 209 38.67 20.13 12.07
C LEU A 209 39.99 19.38 12.20
N SER A 210 41.03 19.74 11.43
CA SER A 210 42.35 19.10 11.52
C SER A 210 43.49 20.06 11.17
N GLY A 211 44.63 19.94 11.86
CA GLY A 211 45.83 20.73 11.62
C GLY A 211 46.08 21.85 12.64
N PRO A 212 47.21 22.58 12.53
CA PRO A 212 47.53 23.66 13.46
C PRO A 212 46.55 24.83 13.35
N ALA A 213 45.97 25.25 14.48
CA ALA A 213 45.13 26.43 14.56
C ALA A 213 45.90 27.65 15.09
N LYS A 214 45.51 28.85 14.65
CA LYS A 214 46.02 30.14 15.16
C LYS A 214 44.89 30.91 15.85
N PRO A 215 45.20 31.79 16.82
CA PRO A 215 44.20 32.70 17.39
C PRO A 215 43.57 33.55 16.28
N GLY A 216 42.25 33.65 16.28
CA GLY A 216 41.49 34.37 15.26
C GLY A 216 41.18 33.57 14.00
N ALA A 217 41.61 32.31 13.88
CA ALA A 217 41.17 31.44 12.80
C ALA A 217 39.64 31.28 12.84
N ARG A 218 38.98 31.37 11.68
CA ARG A 218 37.52 31.34 11.56
C ARG A 218 37.07 30.62 10.30
N PHE A 219 36.05 29.78 10.46
CA PHE A 219 35.22 29.26 9.37
C PHE A 219 33.83 29.89 9.48
N ALA A 220 33.36 30.50 8.38
CA ALA A 220 31.97 30.91 8.24
C ALA A 220 31.19 29.78 7.57
N LEU A 221 30.01 29.48 8.09
CA LEU A 221 29.13 28.43 7.56
C LEU A 221 27.73 29.00 7.34
N ALA A 222 27.11 28.65 6.22
CA ALA A 222 25.71 28.94 5.96
C ALA A 222 24.93 27.63 5.89
N SER A 223 23.69 27.65 6.38
CA SER A 223 22.79 26.52 6.22
C SER A 223 21.61 26.85 5.30
N THR A 224 20.99 25.81 4.76
CA THR A 224 19.79 25.86 3.92
C THR A 224 18.86 24.76 4.43
N ALA A 225 17.63 25.14 4.77
CA ALA A 225 16.63 24.18 5.22
C ALA A 225 16.26 23.21 4.09
N GLY A 226 15.83 21.99 4.45
CA GLY A 226 15.21 21.10 3.48
C GLY A 226 13.89 21.72 2.98
N GLU A 227 13.65 21.62 1.67
CA GLU A 227 12.47 22.20 1.04
C GLU A 227 11.52 21.09 0.55
N GLU A 228 10.25 21.43 0.36
CA GLU A 228 9.30 20.56 -0.35
C GLU A 228 9.61 20.60 -1.83
N ILE A 229 10.00 19.46 -2.39
CA ILE A 229 10.40 19.35 -3.79
C ILE A 229 9.68 18.18 -4.47
N GLU A 230 9.77 18.15 -5.79
CA GLU A 230 9.12 17.14 -6.62
C GLU A 230 9.97 15.88 -6.78
N TYR A 231 9.31 14.73 -6.93
CA TYR A 231 9.98 13.44 -7.15
C TYR A 231 9.34 12.68 -8.28
N GLN A 232 10.11 12.47 -9.35
CA GLN A 232 9.68 11.71 -10.52
C GLN A 232 9.21 10.29 -10.18
N VAL A 233 9.85 9.63 -9.21
CA VAL A 233 9.42 8.29 -8.80
C VAL A 233 8.01 8.28 -8.21
N HIS A 234 7.61 9.33 -7.46
CA HIS A 234 6.26 9.43 -6.93
C HIS A 234 5.25 9.62 -8.07
N ASP A 235 5.55 10.50 -9.02
CA ASP A 235 4.74 10.70 -10.22
C ASP A 235 4.60 9.38 -11.02
N GLY A 236 5.68 8.62 -11.19
CA GLY A 236 5.65 7.32 -11.86
C GLY A 236 4.83 6.27 -11.13
N MET A 237 4.92 6.23 -9.79
CA MET A 237 4.09 5.34 -8.96
C MET A 237 2.61 5.68 -9.09
N ILE A 238 2.26 6.97 -9.04
CA ILE A 238 0.87 7.45 -9.16
C ILE A 238 0.31 7.19 -10.55
N THR A 239 1.07 7.51 -11.59
CA THR A 239 0.54 7.53 -12.98
C THR A 239 0.46 6.16 -13.63
N TYR A 240 1.21 5.16 -13.16
CA TYR A 240 1.14 3.80 -13.71
C TYR A 240 -0.27 3.18 -13.62
N PRO A 241 -0.95 3.12 -12.44
CA PRO A 241 -2.32 2.60 -12.38
C PRO A 241 -3.31 3.46 -13.18
N ILE A 242 -3.07 4.77 -13.29
CA ILE A 242 -3.91 5.66 -14.12
C ILE A 242 -3.73 5.37 -15.61
N ALA A 243 -2.51 5.09 -16.07
CA ALA A 243 -2.28 4.63 -17.44
C ALA A 243 -2.99 3.30 -17.73
N GLN A 244 -3.04 2.39 -16.75
CA GLN A 244 -3.83 1.16 -16.92
C GLN A 244 -5.34 1.42 -16.98
N PHE A 245 -5.85 2.35 -16.17
CA PHE A 245 -7.25 2.80 -16.28
C PHE A 245 -7.55 3.38 -17.66
N ILE A 246 -6.68 4.24 -18.19
CA ILE A 246 -6.80 4.80 -19.54
C ILE A 246 -6.81 3.67 -20.58
N GLU A 247 -5.86 2.73 -20.52
CA GLU A 247 -5.81 1.58 -21.41
C GLU A 247 -7.09 0.74 -21.37
N ILE A 248 -7.61 0.45 -20.17
CA ILE A 248 -8.87 -0.28 -19.96
C ILE A 248 -10.03 0.44 -20.66
N VAL A 249 -10.19 1.74 -20.38
CA VAL A 249 -11.32 2.52 -20.90
C VAL A 249 -11.25 2.65 -22.42
N PHE A 250 -10.07 2.90 -22.98
CA PHE A 250 -9.91 3.08 -24.43
C PHE A 250 -10.08 1.78 -25.22
N LYS A 251 -9.77 0.62 -24.62
CA LYS A 251 -9.93 -0.69 -25.27
C LYS A 251 -11.36 -1.23 -25.21
N ASP A 252 -12.20 -0.70 -24.33
CA ASP A 252 -13.58 -1.15 -24.16
C ASP A 252 -14.57 -0.03 -24.43
N ALA A 253 -15.18 -0.07 -25.62
CA ALA A 253 -16.20 0.91 -26.02
C ALA A 253 -17.43 0.93 -25.10
N GLY A 254 -17.72 -0.17 -24.38
CA GLY A 254 -18.79 -0.23 -23.38
C GLY A 254 -18.54 0.67 -22.18
N LEU A 255 -17.28 0.99 -21.89
CA LEU A 255 -16.89 1.90 -20.80
C LEU A 255 -16.92 3.37 -21.21
N HIS A 256 -16.98 3.67 -22.52
CA HIS A 256 -16.79 5.03 -23.00
C HIS A 256 -17.82 6.01 -22.46
N GLY A 257 -19.10 5.60 -22.40
CA GLY A 257 -20.19 6.46 -21.93
C GLY A 257 -20.01 6.97 -20.51
N ARG A 258 -19.35 6.18 -19.65
CA ARG A 258 -19.13 6.52 -18.24
C ARG A 258 -17.74 7.11 -17.97
N TYR A 259 -16.70 6.57 -18.61
CA TYR A 259 -15.31 6.84 -18.21
C TYR A 259 -14.46 7.57 -19.23
N LYS A 260 -14.85 7.65 -20.51
CA LYS A 260 -13.96 8.20 -21.56
C LYS A 260 -13.52 9.63 -21.28
N ARG A 261 -14.43 10.49 -20.82
CA ARG A 261 -14.11 11.88 -20.46
C ARG A 261 -13.04 11.96 -19.36
N LYS A 262 -13.12 11.09 -18.34
CA LYS A 262 -12.13 11.03 -17.27
C LYS A 262 -10.80 10.46 -17.76
N ALA A 263 -10.83 9.42 -18.59
CA ALA A 263 -9.61 8.90 -19.21
C ALA A 263 -8.90 9.95 -20.09
N ASP A 264 -9.66 10.76 -20.83
CA ASP A 264 -9.11 11.87 -21.63
C ASP A 264 -8.49 12.98 -20.76
N GLU A 265 -9.18 13.37 -19.69
CA GLU A 265 -8.68 14.33 -18.70
C GLU A 265 -7.35 13.86 -18.07
N TYR A 266 -7.29 12.61 -17.62
CA TYR A 266 -6.10 12.04 -17.00
C TYR A 266 -4.96 11.86 -18.00
N LEU A 267 -5.26 11.52 -19.25
CA LEU A 267 -4.26 11.45 -20.30
C LEU A 267 -3.66 12.82 -20.60
N ALA A 268 -4.49 13.86 -20.68
CA ALA A 268 -4.02 15.24 -20.87
C ALA A 268 -3.15 15.70 -19.69
N PHE A 269 -3.55 15.34 -18.46
CA PHE A 269 -2.74 15.58 -17.26
C PHE A 269 -1.37 14.89 -17.34
N ILE A 270 -1.33 13.58 -17.66
CA ILE A 270 -0.07 12.83 -17.77
C ILE A 270 0.83 13.43 -18.86
N ASP A 271 0.29 13.75 -20.03
CA ASP A 271 1.10 14.30 -21.12
C ASP A 271 1.69 15.67 -20.75
N LYS A 272 0.88 16.57 -20.21
CA LYS A 272 1.31 17.94 -19.90
C LYS A 272 2.13 18.02 -18.62
N HIS A 273 1.61 17.52 -17.50
CA HIS A 273 2.14 17.80 -16.17
C HIS A 273 3.13 16.75 -15.66
N ILE A 274 3.26 15.63 -16.37
CA ILE A 274 4.20 14.57 -16.01
C ILE A 274 5.24 14.40 -17.12
N ARG A 275 4.85 14.01 -18.33
CA ARG A 275 5.80 13.76 -19.42
C ARG A 275 6.59 15.03 -19.76
N GLN A 276 5.92 16.13 -20.14
CA GLN A 276 6.60 17.35 -20.56
C GLN A 276 7.44 17.98 -19.43
N LYS A 277 6.92 17.96 -18.19
CA LYS A 277 7.64 18.45 -17.00
C LYS A 277 9.01 17.77 -16.84
N TRP A 278 9.04 16.44 -16.89
CA TRP A 278 10.27 15.68 -16.66
C TRP A 278 11.24 15.69 -17.86
N GLU A 279 10.85 16.18 -19.05
CA GLU A 279 11.78 16.27 -20.18
C GLU A 279 13.02 17.13 -19.86
N ALA A 280 12.89 18.11 -18.95
CA ALA A 280 14.02 18.95 -18.51
C ALA A 280 15.15 18.16 -17.84
N THR A 281 14.87 16.97 -17.31
CA THR A 281 15.87 16.10 -16.66
C THR A 281 16.22 14.86 -17.48
N TRP A 282 15.70 14.71 -18.70
CA TRP A 282 16.03 13.58 -19.56
C TRP A 282 17.49 13.61 -20.01
N VAL A 283 18.13 12.44 -20.02
CA VAL A 283 19.50 12.25 -20.48
C VAL A 283 19.57 11.07 -21.44
N GLU A 284 20.13 11.31 -22.62
CA GLU A 284 20.55 10.26 -23.55
C GLU A 284 21.83 9.60 -23.04
N LEU A 285 21.85 8.27 -23.01
CA LEU A 285 22.96 7.47 -22.52
C LEU A 285 23.57 6.65 -23.68
N PRO A 286 24.82 6.15 -23.54
CA PRO A 286 25.41 5.28 -24.55
C PRO A 286 24.56 4.05 -24.89
N ASP A 287 24.80 3.48 -26.08
CA ASP A 287 24.12 2.28 -26.60
C ASP A 287 22.60 2.45 -26.77
N ASP A 288 22.18 3.65 -27.19
CA ASP A 288 20.77 4.02 -27.39
C ASP A 288 19.93 3.74 -26.13
N GLY A 289 20.54 4.02 -24.97
CA GLY A 289 19.93 4.02 -23.66
C GLY A 289 19.52 5.43 -23.24
N GLY A 290 18.78 5.54 -22.14
CA GLY A 290 18.37 6.83 -21.62
C GLY A 290 17.67 6.69 -20.29
N ALA A 291 17.76 7.72 -19.46
CA ALA A 291 17.06 7.80 -18.18
C ALA A 291 16.93 9.27 -17.79
N TYR A 292 16.38 9.52 -16.60
CA TYR A 292 16.22 10.86 -16.07
C TYR A 292 17.23 11.11 -14.96
N ASN A 293 17.63 12.37 -14.82
CA ASN A 293 18.34 12.86 -13.65
C ASN A 293 17.37 13.32 -12.57
N PHE A 294 17.86 13.38 -11.33
CA PHE A 294 17.30 14.23 -10.31
C PHE A 294 17.26 15.69 -10.80
N THR A 295 16.32 16.49 -10.29
CA THR A 295 16.28 17.93 -10.56
C THR A 295 17.57 18.62 -10.08
N GLN A 296 17.81 19.83 -10.58
CA GLN A 296 18.92 20.67 -10.13
C GLN A 296 18.61 21.41 -8.82
N HIS A 297 17.50 21.07 -8.14
CA HIS A 297 17.08 21.75 -6.93
C HIS A 297 18.15 21.64 -5.83
N VAL A 298 18.43 22.73 -5.11
CA VAL A 298 19.58 22.80 -4.19
C VAL A 298 19.49 21.74 -3.08
N THR A 299 18.29 21.54 -2.53
CA THR A 299 17.95 20.57 -1.48
C THR A 299 17.70 19.15 -2.01
N GLN A 300 17.92 18.92 -3.32
CA GLN A 300 17.92 17.56 -3.86
C GLN A 300 19.15 16.80 -3.36
N ARG A 301 18.95 15.54 -2.97
CA ARG A 301 20.02 14.71 -2.39
C ARG A 301 21.23 14.56 -3.32
N PHE A 302 20.96 14.29 -4.59
CA PHE A 302 21.96 14.11 -5.64
C PHE A 302 21.58 14.99 -6.84
N ALA A 303 21.52 16.31 -6.61
CA ALA A 303 21.10 17.28 -7.62
C ALA A 303 21.79 17.05 -8.98
N GLY A 304 21.00 16.92 -10.05
CA GLY A 304 21.50 16.68 -11.39
C GLY A 304 22.12 15.30 -11.66
N GLY A 305 22.19 14.40 -10.67
CA GLY A 305 22.68 13.03 -10.85
C GLY A 305 21.63 12.12 -11.48
N LEU A 306 22.05 11.06 -12.16
CA LEU A 306 21.15 10.06 -12.75
C LEU A 306 20.25 9.41 -11.71
N LEU A 307 18.97 9.16 -12.01
CA LEU A 307 18.08 8.44 -11.09
C LEU A 307 18.49 6.97 -10.90
N PRO A 308 18.24 6.37 -9.72
CA PRO A 308 18.24 4.92 -9.52
C PRO A 308 17.28 4.19 -10.46
N HIS A 309 17.53 2.90 -10.71
CA HIS A 309 16.77 2.09 -11.67
C HIS A 309 15.28 2.11 -11.37
N ASN A 310 14.92 1.76 -10.15
CA ASN A 310 13.53 1.76 -9.70
C ASN A 310 12.83 3.13 -9.83
N GLN A 311 13.57 4.24 -9.74
CA GLN A 311 12.99 5.58 -9.80
C GLN A 311 12.61 6.00 -11.23
N PHE A 312 13.49 5.81 -12.21
CA PHE A 312 13.12 6.11 -13.60
C PHE A 312 12.19 5.03 -14.18
N LEU A 313 12.34 3.76 -13.76
CA LEU A 313 11.45 2.68 -14.19
C LEU A 313 10.02 2.83 -13.68
N ALA A 314 9.82 3.50 -12.54
CA ALA A 314 8.48 3.83 -12.07
C ALA A 314 7.68 4.60 -13.14
N LEU A 315 8.28 5.62 -13.76
CA LEU A 315 7.66 6.40 -14.83
C LEU A 315 7.65 5.64 -16.17
N ALA A 316 8.67 4.81 -16.44
CA ALA A 316 8.72 3.97 -17.62
C ALA A 316 7.51 3.04 -17.74
N ARG A 317 6.98 2.54 -16.60
CA ARG A 317 5.73 1.75 -16.56
C ARG A 317 4.51 2.53 -17.08
N THR A 318 4.41 3.82 -16.79
CA THR A 318 3.34 4.68 -17.33
C THR A 318 3.46 4.78 -18.85
N PHE A 319 4.66 5.10 -19.36
CA PHE A 319 4.89 5.30 -20.78
C PHE A 319 4.68 4.03 -21.61
N ILE A 320 5.16 2.89 -21.10
CA ILE A 320 5.04 1.63 -21.83
C ILE A 320 3.60 1.12 -21.91
N VAL A 321 2.73 1.50 -20.98
CA VAL A 321 1.29 1.23 -21.09
C VAL A 321 0.68 2.15 -22.17
N LEU A 322 0.94 3.46 -22.09
CA LEU A 322 0.32 4.45 -22.99
C LEU A 322 0.74 4.29 -24.45
N LYS A 323 1.95 3.76 -24.74
CA LYS A 323 2.41 3.55 -26.13
C LYS A 323 1.54 2.56 -26.92
N ASP A 324 0.76 1.70 -26.27
CA ASP A 324 -0.09 0.69 -26.92
C ASP A 324 -1.56 1.08 -27.00
N VAL A 325 -1.94 2.27 -26.53
CA VAL A 325 -3.35 2.70 -26.51
C VAL A 325 -3.66 3.49 -27.77
N ASP A 326 -4.53 2.96 -28.62
CA ASP A 326 -4.97 3.67 -29.83
C ASP A 326 -5.68 4.98 -29.48
N GLY A 327 -5.43 6.03 -30.25
CA GLY A 327 -5.97 7.38 -29.98
C GLY A 327 -5.21 8.19 -28.93
N VAL A 328 -4.21 7.63 -28.23
CA VAL A 328 -3.30 8.42 -27.39
C VAL A 328 -2.31 9.21 -28.28
N PRO A 329 -2.14 10.53 -28.06
CA PRO A 329 -1.11 11.32 -28.75
C PRO A 329 0.30 10.96 -28.24
N ASN A 330 1.34 11.30 -29.00
CA ASN A 330 2.74 11.14 -28.59
C ASN A 330 3.20 9.71 -28.26
N ARG A 331 2.48 8.66 -28.72
CA ARG A 331 2.85 7.24 -28.53
C ARG A 331 4.28 6.91 -28.92
N ALA A 332 4.80 7.52 -29.98
CA ALA A 332 6.18 7.33 -30.41
C ALA A 332 7.19 7.85 -29.37
N VAL A 333 6.89 8.98 -28.71
CA VAL A 333 7.73 9.53 -27.62
C VAL A 333 7.68 8.61 -26.41
N TYR A 334 6.47 8.15 -26.02
CA TYR A 334 6.33 7.20 -24.91
C TYR A 334 7.12 5.90 -25.16
N LEU A 335 7.04 5.36 -26.37
CA LEU A 335 7.79 4.16 -26.77
C LEU A 335 9.30 4.41 -26.75
N ASP A 336 9.78 5.51 -27.31
CA ASP A 336 11.22 5.84 -27.35
C ASP A 336 11.81 5.90 -25.95
N LYS A 337 11.20 6.70 -25.06
CA LYS A 337 11.67 6.86 -23.67
C LYS A 337 11.66 5.54 -22.91
N ALA A 338 10.56 4.78 -22.98
CA ALA A 338 10.46 3.47 -22.32
C ALA A 338 11.48 2.46 -22.86
N THR A 339 11.74 2.46 -24.16
CA THR A 339 12.71 1.57 -24.81
C THR A 339 14.14 1.88 -24.37
N LYS A 340 14.49 3.17 -24.32
CA LYS A 340 15.81 3.64 -23.87
C LYS A 340 16.06 3.35 -22.39
N MET A 341 15.07 3.57 -21.52
CA MET A 341 15.14 3.16 -20.11
C MET A 341 15.26 1.64 -19.95
N ALA A 342 14.52 0.86 -20.75
CA ALA A 342 14.63 -0.60 -20.75
C ALA A 342 16.01 -1.10 -21.17
N ARG A 343 16.61 -0.52 -22.23
CA ARG A 343 17.96 -0.89 -22.68
C ARG A 343 19.01 -0.58 -21.62
N TYR A 344 18.93 0.61 -21.01
CA TYR A 344 19.84 0.99 -19.94
C TYR A 344 19.74 0.03 -18.74
N PHE A 345 18.53 -0.29 -18.30
CA PHE A 345 18.33 -1.25 -17.21
C PHE A 345 18.83 -2.65 -17.59
N LYS A 346 18.49 -3.17 -18.78
CA LYS A 346 18.91 -4.49 -19.25
C LYS A 346 20.43 -4.63 -19.30
N LYS A 347 21.15 -3.57 -19.69
CA LYS A 347 22.62 -3.53 -19.69
C LYS A 347 23.22 -3.60 -18.28
N SER A 348 22.48 -3.14 -17.27
CA SER A 348 22.91 -3.15 -15.86
C SER A 348 22.72 -4.52 -15.17
N LEU A 349 22.03 -5.46 -15.82
CA LEU A 349 21.80 -6.80 -15.28
C LEU A 349 23.06 -7.68 -15.35
N ARG A 350 23.25 -8.51 -14.31
CA ARG A 350 24.36 -9.47 -14.22
C ARG A 350 23.81 -10.87 -14.02
N LEU A 351 24.49 -11.86 -14.58
CA LEU A 351 24.14 -13.26 -14.36
C LEU A 351 24.71 -13.76 -13.03
N ASN A 352 23.87 -14.46 -12.27
CA ASN A 352 24.25 -15.31 -11.15
C ASN A 352 23.71 -16.71 -11.42
N GLY A 353 24.50 -17.57 -12.06
CA GLY A 353 23.99 -18.79 -12.69
C GLY A 353 22.98 -18.44 -13.80
N ASP A 354 21.78 -19.01 -13.72
CA ASP A 354 20.66 -18.74 -14.63
C ASP A 354 19.66 -17.71 -14.07
N ALA A 355 20.08 -16.93 -13.06
CA ALA A 355 19.28 -15.84 -12.48
C ALA A 355 19.90 -14.47 -12.78
N TYR A 356 19.08 -13.42 -12.76
CA TYR A 356 19.59 -12.04 -12.79
C TYR A 356 19.81 -11.49 -11.39
N VAL A 357 20.90 -10.74 -11.22
CA VAL A 357 21.14 -9.87 -10.07
C VAL A 357 21.53 -8.49 -10.58
N TRP A 358 21.16 -7.45 -9.85
CA TRP A 358 21.45 -6.07 -10.23
C TRP A 358 21.63 -5.18 -9.00
N ASN A 359 22.23 -4.01 -9.22
CA ASN A 359 22.36 -2.99 -8.19
C ASN A 359 21.09 -2.15 -8.13
N TYR A 360 20.81 -1.56 -6.97
CA TYR A 360 19.78 -0.53 -6.82
C TYR A 360 20.01 0.67 -7.76
N TRP A 361 21.28 1.00 -7.97
CA TRP A 361 21.68 2.15 -8.76
C TRP A 361 23.06 1.96 -9.35
N ASP A 362 23.17 2.10 -10.66
CA ASP A 362 24.42 2.25 -11.40
C ASP A 362 24.45 3.69 -11.96
N PRO A 363 25.04 4.68 -11.24
CA PRO A 363 25.09 6.06 -11.71
C PRO A 363 26.01 6.20 -12.93
N TYR A 364 25.59 7.02 -13.90
CA TYR A 364 26.38 7.36 -15.07
C TYR A 364 26.38 8.90 -15.31
N PRO A 365 27.55 9.57 -15.27
CA PRO A 365 28.84 9.05 -14.82
C PRO A 365 28.82 8.63 -13.33
N PRO A 366 29.82 7.87 -12.85
CA PRO A 366 29.88 7.48 -11.45
C PRO A 366 29.86 8.69 -10.50
N ILE A 367 29.06 8.60 -9.44
CA ILE A 367 28.97 9.61 -8.38
C ILE A 367 29.73 9.07 -7.16
N PRO A 368 30.84 9.70 -6.71
CA PRO A 368 31.70 9.17 -5.64
C PRO A 368 30.99 8.84 -4.32
N GLU A 369 29.93 9.59 -3.99
CA GLU A 369 29.17 9.44 -2.76
C GLU A 369 28.19 8.24 -2.80
N VAL A 370 27.96 7.65 -3.97
CA VAL A 370 27.00 6.57 -4.18
C VAL A 370 27.67 5.22 -4.01
N ARG A 371 27.14 4.40 -3.09
CA ARG A 371 27.52 2.99 -2.95
C ARG A 371 26.68 2.12 -3.87
N LEU A 372 27.33 1.23 -4.60
CA LEU A 372 26.69 0.21 -5.43
C LEU A 372 26.13 -0.90 -4.53
N ASN A 373 24.92 -0.67 -4.00
CA ASN A 373 24.19 -1.67 -3.23
C ASN A 373 23.42 -2.59 -4.17
N VAL A 374 23.34 -3.87 -3.84
CA VAL A 374 22.44 -4.82 -4.51
C VAL A 374 20.99 -4.42 -4.28
N GLU A 375 20.15 -4.59 -5.30
CA GLU A 375 18.73 -4.25 -5.21
C GLU A 375 18.02 -5.02 -4.09
N ASP A 376 17.13 -4.32 -3.39
CA ASP A 376 16.28 -4.90 -2.35
C ASP A 376 14.92 -5.34 -2.90
N THR A 377 14.29 -6.29 -2.22
CA THR A 377 13.01 -6.90 -2.66
C THR A 377 11.88 -5.89 -2.80
N SER A 378 11.90 -4.81 -2.02
CA SER A 378 10.84 -3.80 -2.02
C SER A 378 10.96 -2.89 -3.22
N HIS A 379 12.12 -2.25 -3.43
CA HIS A 379 12.33 -1.37 -4.58
C HIS A 379 12.38 -2.16 -5.90
N GLY A 380 13.00 -3.34 -5.88
CA GLY A 380 13.04 -4.25 -7.02
C GLY A 380 11.66 -4.70 -7.51
N SER A 381 10.60 -4.57 -6.71
CA SER A 381 9.22 -4.78 -7.19
C SER A 381 8.86 -3.83 -8.34
N ILE A 382 9.36 -2.59 -8.34
CA ILE A 382 9.13 -1.64 -9.43
C ILE A 382 9.81 -2.11 -10.72
N ASP A 383 11.05 -2.57 -10.59
CA ASP A 383 11.84 -3.11 -11.70
C ASP A 383 11.15 -4.33 -12.31
N ILE A 384 10.71 -5.27 -11.47
CA ILE A 384 9.98 -6.47 -11.89
C ILE A 384 8.68 -6.11 -12.59
N GLY A 385 7.91 -5.17 -12.03
CA GLY A 385 6.67 -4.70 -12.66
C GLY A 385 6.92 -4.11 -14.05
N PHE A 386 8.02 -3.35 -14.22
CA PHE A 386 8.41 -2.81 -15.51
C PHE A 386 8.85 -3.88 -16.50
N VAL A 387 9.76 -4.80 -16.14
CA VAL A 387 10.25 -5.81 -17.09
C VAL A 387 9.15 -6.78 -17.52
N ALA A 388 8.17 -7.06 -16.65
CA ALA A 388 7.00 -7.84 -17.01
C ALA A 388 6.13 -7.13 -18.06
N GLU A 389 5.82 -5.83 -17.86
CA GLU A 389 5.12 -5.02 -18.87
C GLU A 389 5.91 -4.95 -20.18
N ALA A 390 7.22 -4.73 -20.10
CA ALA A 390 8.09 -4.60 -21.26
C ALA A 390 8.16 -5.89 -22.08
N CYS A 391 8.29 -7.05 -21.43
CA CYS A 391 8.26 -8.34 -22.10
C CYS A 391 6.91 -8.61 -22.76
N ASN A 392 5.80 -8.42 -22.03
CA ASN A 392 4.46 -8.64 -22.56
C ASN A 392 4.13 -7.73 -23.75
N ARG A 393 4.72 -6.54 -23.79
CA ARG A 393 4.55 -5.55 -24.87
C ARG A 393 5.65 -5.60 -25.92
N LYS A 394 6.52 -6.62 -25.87
CA LYS A 394 7.62 -6.89 -26.82
C LYS A 394 8.63 -5.74 -26.95
N VAL A 395 8.95 -5.10 -25.84
CA VAL A 395 9.93 -4.00 -25.75
C VAL A 395 11.15 -4.49 -24.99
N VAL A 396 12.27 -4.72 -25.69
CA VAL A 396 13.62 -5.01 -25.16
C VAL A 396 13.79 -6.33 -24.38
N PHE A 397 12.89 -6.64 -23.45
CA PHE A 397 12.88 -7.84 -22.64
C PHE A 397 12.15 -8.98 -23.35
N THR A 398 12.62 -10.20 -23.08
CA THR A 398 12.17 -11.44 -23.72
C THR A 398 11.73 -12.46 -22.67
N ASP A 399 11.07 -13.53 -23.10
CA ASP A 399 10.70 -14.63 -22.22
C ASP A 399 11.91 -15.24 -21.49
N ASP A 400 13.07 -15.29 -22.13
CA ASP A 400 14.31 -15.78 -21.54
C ASP A 400 14.78 -14.88 -20.40
N ASP A 401 14.65 -13.56 -20.57
CA ASP A 401 14.95 -12.61 -19.51
C ASP A 401 14.03 -12.81 -18.31
N LEU A 402 12.73 -12.99 -18.55
CA LEU A 402 11.74 -13.14 -17.48
C LEU A 402 11.86 -14.50 -16.80
N ARG A 403 12.30 -15.54 -17.50
CA ARG A 403 12.73 -16.81 -16.85
C ARG A 403 13.90 -16.57 -15.90
N ARG A 404 14.90 -15.78 -16.28
CA ARG A 404 16.03 -15.44 -15.39
C ARG A 404 15.61 -14.60 -14.18
N PHE A 405 14.75 -13.61 -14.34
CA PHE A 405 14.15 -12.88 -13.21
C PHE A 405 13.33 -13.80 -12.30
N SER A 406 12.61 -14.75 -12.88
CA SER A 406 11.87 -15.74 -12.10
C SER A 406 12.79 -16.63 -11.27
N ASN A 407 13.94 -17.03 -11.82
CA ASN A 407 14.97 -17.78 -11.11
C ASN A 407 15.60 -16.96 -9.98
N THR A 408 15.72 -15.63 -10.12
CA THR A 408 16.12 -14.75 -9.01
C THR A 408 15.20 -14.94 -7.81
N TYR A 409 13.89 -14.85 -8.02
CA TYR A 409 12.91 -15.02 -6.93
C TYR A 409 12.85 -16.46 -6.40
N ALA A 410 12.63 -17.40 -7.31
CA ALA A 410 12.31 -18.79 -6.95
C ALA A 410 13.54 -19.63 -6.63
N ASP A 411 14.73 -19.26 -7.12
CA ASP A 411 15.97 -20.01 -6.95
C ASP A 411 17.04 -19.38 -6.08
N VAL A 412 17.20 -18.06 -6.14
CA VAL A 412 18.22 -17.34 -5.38
C VAL A 412 17.66 -16.80 -4.07
N MET A 413 16.52 -16.11 -4.10
CA MET A 413 15.98 -15.42 -2.92
C MET A 413 15.19 -16.35 -1.99
N TRP A 414 14.47 -17.34 -2.52
CA TRP A 414 13.70 -18.28 -1.71
C TRP A 414 14.59 -19.28 -0.95
N ASN A 415 14.42 -19.36 0.36
CA ASN A 415 15.15 -20.27 1.25
C ASN A 415 14.82 -21.77 1.08
N LYS A 416 13.96 -22.13 0.12
CA LYS A 416 13.56 -23.51 -0.22
C LYS A 416 12.75 -24.25 0.85
N SER A 417 12.43 -23.60 1.96
CA SER A 417 11.62 -24.20 3.02
C SER A 417 10.14 -24.12 2.66
N LYS A 418 9.42 -25.23 2.80
CA LYS A 418 7.95 -25.28 2.69
C LYS A 418 7.27 -25.01 4.02
N ASP A 419 7.92 -25.38 5.13
CA ASP A 419 7.39 -25.21 6.49
C ASP A 419 7.67 -23.81 7.04
N ASP A 420 8.75 -23.18 6.58
CA ASP A 420 9.14 -21.82 6.90
C ASP A 420 9.64 -21.05 5.68
N PRO A 421 8.76 -20.84 4.67
CA PRO A 421 9.13 -20.15 3.44
C PRO A 421 9.57 -18.72 3.76
N LYS A 422 10.76 -18.34 3.27
CA LYS A 422 11.32 -16.97 3.37
C LYS A 422 11.95 -16.53 2.06
N ILE A 423 11.78 -15.26 1.73
CA ILE A 423 12.44 -14.58 0.60
C ILE A 423 13.51 -13.66 1.18
N ALA A 424 14.74 -13.74 0.68
CA ALA A 424 15.80 -12.82 1.04
C ALA A 424 15.41 -11.36 0.75
N GLY A 425 15.90 -10.42 1.55
CA GLY A 425 15.61 -8.99 1.36
C GLY A 425 16.38 -8.31 0.22
N VAL A 426 17.25 -9.03 -0.50
CA VAL A 426 17.99 -8.54 -1.68
C VAL A 426 18.07 -9.61 -2.75
N VAL A 427 18.21 -9.18 -4.01
CA VAL A 427 18.07 -10.05 -5.20
C VAL A 427 19.16 -11.10 -5.38
N ASP A 428 20.30 -10.96 -4.69
CA ASP A 428 21.38 -11.95 -4.72
C ASP A 428 21.27 -13.04 -3.65
N GLY A 429 20.19 -13.04 -2.85
CA GLY A 429 19.92 -14.07 -1.86
C GLY A 429 20.67 -13.91 -0.54
N ARG A 430 21.59 -12.93 -0.41
CA ARG A 430 22.25 -12.68 0.88
C ARG A 430 21.22 -12.16 1.88
N SER A 431 21.12 -12.79 3.05
CA SER A 431 20.13 -12.37 4.06
C SER A 431 20.47 -10.95 4.53
N SER A 432 19.71 -9.96 4.10
CA SER A 432 19.62 -8.70 4.84
C SER A 432 18.70 -8.94 6.05
N LYS A 433 18.82 -8.14 7.13
CA LYS A 433 18.00 -8.26 8.35
C LYS A 433 16.48 -8.08 8.14
N ARG A 434 16.02 -8.04 6.89
CA ARG A 434 14.64 -7.82 6.45
C ARG A 434 14.26 -8.98 5.54
N ASP A 435 13.46 -9.91 6.05
CA ASP A 435 12.80 -10.92 5.19
C ASP A 435 11.87 -10.19 4.21
N GLY A 436 11.98 -10.51 2.92
CA GLY A 436 11.23 -9.86 1.85
C GLY A 436 9.78 -10.33 1.80
N GLN A 437 8.87 -9.63 2.47
CA GLN A 437 7.44 -9.98 2.50
C GLN A 437 6.64 -9.52 1.27
N VAL A 438 7.29 -8.93 0.26
CA VAL A 438 6.59 -8.29 -0.87
C VAL A 438 6.29 -9.32 -1.98
N ILE A 439 5.01 -9.66 -2.14
CA ILE A 439 4.52 -10.60 -3.16
C ILE A 439 4.12 -9.89 -4.47
N ARG A 440 3.77 -8.60 -4.41
CA ARG A 440 2.90 -7.92 -5.39
C ARG A 440 3.35 -8.00 -6.85
N GLU A 441 4.52 -7.47 -7.17
CA GLU A 441 5.00 -7.46 -8.56
C GLU A 441 5.75 -8.76 -8.89
N TRP A 442 6.39 -9.36 -7.88
CA TRP A 442 7.13 -10.61 -7.99
C TRP A 442 6.26 -11.79 -8.43
N ILE A 443 5.02 -11.90 -7.94
CA ILE A 443 4.10 -12.99 -8.33
C ILE A 443 3.74 -12.96 -9.82
N LYS A 444 3.87 -11.81 -10.50
CA LYS A 444 3.63 -11.72 -11.95
C LYS A 444 4.60 -12.60 -12.75
N LEU A 445 5.78 -12.89 -12.19
CA LEU A 445 6.78 -13.78 -12.78
C LEU A 445 6.27 -15.23 -12.90
N ALA A 446 5.18 -15.59 -12.23
CA ALA A 446 4.50 -16.87 -12.43
C ALA A 446 4.09 -17.10 -13.89
N GLN A 447 3.93 -16.07 -14.73
CA GLN A 447 3.69 -16.28 -16.16
C GLN A 447 4.81 -17.10 -16.85
N TRP A 448 6.04 -17.02 -16.33
CA TRP A 448 7.23 -17.66 -16.92
C TRP A 448 7.78 -18.82 -16.08
N ASN A 449 7.52 -18.86 -14.77
CA ASN A 449 8.00 -19.94 -13.89
C ASN A 449 6.96 -20.33 -12.82
N PRO A 450 6.40 -21.54 -12.88
CA PRO A 450 5.38 -21.95 -11.94
C PRO A 450 5.74 -22.00 -10.47
N LYS A 451 7.03 -22.19 -10.20
CA LYS A 451 7.55 -22.20 -8.84
C LYS A 451 7.32 -20.87 -8.12
N VAL A 452 7.24 -19.76 -8.85
CA VAL A 452 6.93 -18.45 -8.27
C VAL A 452 5.54 -18.44 -7.64
N TRP A 453 4.54 -19.02 -8.31
CA TRP A 453 3.19 -19.15 -7.76
C TRP A 453 3.19 -20.02 -6.51
N ASP A 454 3.81 -21.20 -6.57
CA ASP A 454 3.88 -22.12 -5.43
C ASP A 454 4.52 -21.44 -4.21
N VAL A 455 5.62 -20.72 -4.41
CA VAL A 455 6.30 -19.97 -3.34
C VAL A 455 5.41 -18.87 -2.80
N ALA A 456 4.75 -18.09 -3.65
CA ALA A 456 3.81 -17.06 -3.22
C ALA A 456 2.67 -17.65 -2.40
N MET A 457 2.10 -18.79 -2.80
CA MET A 457 1.04 -19.48 -2.05
C MET A 457 1.54 -20.04 -0.72
N LEU A 458 2.79 -20.52 -0.63
CA LEU A 458 3.41 -20.94 0.63
C LEU A 458 3.59 -19.74 1.60
N MET A 459 4.03 -18.59 1.10
CA MET A 459 4.13 -17.37 1.91
C MET A 459 2.76 -16.91 2.40
N GLN A 460 1.80 -16.91 1.48
CA GLN A 460 0.41 -16.55 1.74
C GLN A 460 -0.24 -17.47 2.78
N ALA A 461 0.05 -18.77 2.72
CA ALA A 461 -0.45 -19.78 3.64
C ALA A 461 -0.03 -19.58 5.11
N LYS A 462 1.01 -18.78 5.39
CA LYS A 462 1.47 -18.43 6.74
C LYS A 462 0.78 -17.21 7.35
N GLY A 463 -0.03 -16.50 6.59
CA GLY A 463 -0.70 -15.27 7.04
C GLY A 463 -1.19 -14.49 5.84
N PHE A 464 -2.36 -14.86 5.33
CA PHE A 464 -2.96 -14.18 4.19
C PHE A 464 -3.29 -12.74 4.59
N SER A 465 -2.53 -11.78 4.07
CA SER A 465 -2.96 -10.39 4.13
C SER A 465 -4.07 -10.20 3.11
N THR A 466 -5.25 -9.74 3.54
CA THR A 466 -6.34 -9.33 2.66
C THR A 466 -5.88 -8.38 1.54
N GLY A 467 -4.85 -7.56 1.81
CA GLY A 467 -4.25 -6.66 0.81
C GLY A 467 -3.56 -7.37 -0.37
N ALA A 468 -3.23 -8.66 -0.28
CA ALA A 468 -2.67 -9.41 -1.41
C ALA A 468 -3.75 -9.93 -2.38
N ALA A 469 -5.02 -9.96 -1.97
CA ALA A 469 -6.12 -10.53 -2.74
C ALA A 469 -6.22 -9.96 -4.17
N PRO A 470 -6.18 -8.62 -4.40
CA PRO A 470 -6.32 -8.07 -5.76
C PRO A 470 -5.27 -8.61 -6.73
N THR A 471 -4.02 -8.73 -6.27
CA THR A 471 -2.92 -9.22 -7.11
C THR A 471 -3.09 -10.70 -7.42
N VAL A 472 -3.35 -11.53 -6.39
CA VAL A 472 -3.52 -12.99 -6.56
C VAL A 472 -4.70 -13.29 -7.49
N LEU A 473 -5.83 -12.60 -7.32
CA LEU A 473 -7.03 -12.79 -8.11
C LEU A 473 -6.89 -12.28 -9.54
N CYS A 474 -6.19 -11.16 -9.75
CA CYS A 474 -5.88 -10.67 -11.09
C CYS A 474 -4.99 -11.66 -11.85
N MET A 475 -3.98 -12.23 -11.19
CA MET A 475 -3.13 -13.28 -11.77
C MET A 475 -3.93 -14.54 -12.10
N LEU A 476 -4.76 -15.02 -11.16
CA LEU A 476 -5.61 -16.19 -11.37
C LEU A 476 -6.58 -15.96 -12.54
N SER A 477 -7.27 -14.82 -12.56
CA SER A 477 -8.24 -14.48 -13.61
C SER A 477 -7.60 -14.48 -14.99
N GLY A 478 -6.44 -13.87 -15.17
CA GLY A 478 -5.81 -13.82 -16.49
C GLY A 478 -5.12 -15.15 -16.91
N MET A 479 -4.65 -15.98 -15.98
CA MET A 479 -3.94 -17.23 -16.31
C MET A 479 -4.88 -18.43 -16.41
N ALA A 480 -5.94 -18.46 -15.60
CA ALA A 480 -6.77 -19.63 -15.40
C ALA A 480 -8.28 -19.33 -15.41
N GLY A 481 -8.67 -18.06 -15.62
CA GLY A 481 -10.05 -17.59 -15.54
C GLY A 481 -10.61 -17.59 -14.10
N LEU A 482 -11.60 -16.74 -13.86
CA LEU A 482 -12.57 -16.95 -12.78
C LEU A 482 -13.84 -17.52 -13.40
N ASP A 483 -14.41 -18.56 -12.81
CA ASP A 483 -15.68 -19.09 -13.31
C ASP A 483 -16.84 -18.15 -12.98
N ALA A 484 -17.95 -18.30 -13.70
CA ALA A 484 -19.11 -17.43 -13.54
C ALA A 484 -19.75 -17.52 -12.13
N ALA A 485 -19.63 -18.68 -11.46
CA ALA A 485 -20.20 -18.87 -10.14
C ALA A 485 -19.42 -18.10 -9.07
N GLU A 486 -18.08 -18.02 -9.18
CA GLU A 486 -17.22 -17.20 -8.33
C GLU A 486 -17.54 -15.70 -8.48
N ILE A 487 -17.76 -15.24 -9.72
CA ILE A 487 -18.15 -13.84 -9.98
C ILE A 487 -19.55 -13.54 -9.43
N GLU A 488 -20.52 -14.43 -9.61
CA GLU A 488 -21.87 -14.28 -9.05
C GLU A 488 -21.84 -14.27 -7.52
N ALA A 489 -21.08 -15.18 -6.90
CA ALA A 489 -20.90 -15.24 -5.46
C ALA A 489 -20.26 -13.97 -4.91
N TYR A 490 -19.26 -13.41 -5.59
CA TYR A 490 -18.69 -12.10 -5.26
C TYR A 490 -19.74 -11.00 -5.27
N HIS A 491 -20.53 -10.87 -6.35
CA HIS A 491 -21.55 -9.83 -6.45
C HIS A 491 -22.62 -9.96 -5.38
N LYS A 492 -23.06 -11.19 -5.09
CA LYS A 492 -24.03 -11.47 -4.01
C LYS A 492 -23.47 -11.08 -2.64
N GLY A 493 -22.23 -11.47 -2.35
CA GLY A 493 -21.55 -11.13 -1.10
C GLY A 493 -21.39 -9.61 -0.95
N LYS A 494 -20.86 -8.93 -1.96
CA LYS A 494 -20.73 -7.47 -2.00
C LYS A 494 -22.06 -6.77 -1.74
N ALA A 495 -23.13 -7.16 -2.46
CA ALA A 495 -24.45 -6.56 -2.28
C ALA A 495 -25.01 -6.75 -0.86
N ALA A 496 -24.77 -7.92 -0.25
CA ALA A 496 -25.13 -8.16 1.15
C ALA A 496 -24.37 -7.24 2.11
N LEU A 497 -23.07 -7.05 1.91
CA LEU A 497 -22.28 -6.12 2.71
C LEU A 497 -22.72 -4.66 2.53
N GLU A 498 -22.97 -4.21 1.29
CA GLU A 498 -23.46 -2.87 0.97
C GLU A 498 -24.78 -2.56 1.69
N LYS A 499 -25.71 -3.52 1.68
CA LYS A 499 -26.97 -3.42 2.43
C LYS A 499 -26.73 -3.28 3.93
N GLY A 500 -25.78 -4.05 4.48
CA GLY A 500 -25.39 -3.95 5.89
C GLY A 500 -24.85 -2.56 6.25
N PHE A 501 -23.95 -2.01 5.43
CA PHE A 501 -23.42 -0.65 5.62
C PHE A 501 -24.51 0.41 5.53
N ALA A 502 -25.39 0.33 4.53
CA ALA A 502 -26.48 1.30 4.34
C ALA A 502 -27.48 1.28 5.52
N ALA A 503 -27.74 0.10 6.09
CA ALA A 503 -28.62 -0.05 7.25
C ALA A 503 -27.97 0.38 8.57
N GLY A 504 -26.65 0.60 8.62
CA GLY A 504 -25.91 0.73 9.88
C GLY A 504 -26.01 -0.54 10.73
N ALA A 505 -26.14 -1.69 10.07
CA ALA A 505 -26.26 -3.01 10.69
C ALA A 505 -24.88 -3.70 10.76
N PRO A 506 -24.69 -4.65 11.69
CA PRO A 506 -23.52 -5.50 11.75
C PRO A 506 -23.35 -6.24 10.43
N ILE A 507 -22.14 -6.17 9.90
CA ILE A 507 -21.78 -6.85 8.66
C ILE A 507 -21.72 -8.36 8.91
N ASN A 508 -22.22 -9.17 7.97
CA ASN A 508 -22.14 -10.64 8.01
C ASN A 508 -22.70 -11.24 9.32
N GLY A 509 -23.84 -10.73 9.80
CA GLY A 509 -24.47 -11.23 11.03
C GLY A 509 -25.13 -12.61 10.90
N ASP A 510 -25.36 -13.07 9.66
CA ASP A 510 -25.74 -14.45 9.32
C ASP A 510 -24.54 -15.41 9.23
N PHE A 511 -23.32 -14.90 9.35
CA PHE A 511 -22.08 -15.67 9.39
C PHE A 511 -21.81 -16.55 8.16
N GLU A 512 -22.40 -16.25 7.01
CA GLU A 512 -22.25 -17.07 5.80
C GLU A 512 -21.03 -16.70 4.94
N MET A 513 -20.31 -15.63 5.28
CA MET A 513 -19.07 -15.24 4.59
C MET A 513 -17.83 -15.52 5.46
N GLY A 514 -16.86 -16.24 4.90
CA GLY A 514 -15.61 -16.60 5.58
C GLY A 514 -14.57 -15.48 5.59
N GLY A 515 -13.83 -15.36 6.70
CA GLY A 515 -12.69 -14.44 6.84
C GLY A 515 -11.40 -14.96 6.20
N SER A 516 -10.44 -14.05 6.01
CA SER A 516 -9.23 -14.34 5.23
C SER A 516 -8.02 -14.82 6.03
N ALA A 517 -8.06 -14.86 7.37
CA ALA A 517 -6.88 -15.29 8.15
C ALA A 517 -7.14 -15.98 9.48
N ASP A 518 -8.38 -16.09 9.98
CA ASP A 518 -8.67 -16.75 11.25
C ASP A 518 -10.04 -17.41 11.18
N GLN A 519 -10.29 -18.38 12.06
CA GLN A 519 -11.50 -19.19 12.16
C GLN A 519 -12.81 -18.38 12.34
N ALA A 520 -12.84 -17.06 12.20
CA ALA A 520 -13.99 -16.19 12.38
C ALA A 520 -14.68 -15.84 11.04
N PRO A 521 -16.00 -15.58 11.07
CA PRO A 521 -16.70 -15.01 9.92
C PRO A 521 -16.11 -13.65 9.51
N LEU A 522 -16.20 -13.32 8.22
CA LEU A 522 -15.76 -12.04 7.70
C LEU A 522 -16.42 -10.86 8.44
N GLY A 523 -15.63 -9.89 8.88
CA GLY A 523 -16.14 -8.74 9.63
C GLY A 523 -16.38 -9.01 11.13
N TRP A 524 -15.97 -10.19 11.63
CA TRP A 524 -16.04 -10.57 13.03
C TRP A 524 -14.67 -10.94 13.58
N ALA A 525 -14.48 -10.69 14.87
CA ALA A 525 -13.29 -11.07 15.61
C ALA A 525 -13.67 -11.96 16.80
N PHE A 526 -12.80 -12.91 17.09
CA PHE A 526 -12.90 -13.79 18.24
C PHE A 526 -11.94 -13.36 19.35
N GLY A 527 -12.31 -13.64 20.60
CA GLY A 527 -11.49 -13.34 21.75
C GLY A 527 -11.67 -14.33 22.90
N VAL A 528 -10.58 -14.68 23.56
CA VAL A 528 -10.58 -15.38 24.85
C VAL A 528 -9.97 -14.42 25.86
N TRP A 529 -10.80 -13.88 26.74
CA TRP A 529 -10.44 -12.76 27.61
C TRP A 529 -10.23 -13.19 29.06
N SER A 530 -9.69 -12.30 29.89
CA SER A 530 -9.59 -12.51 31.35
C SER A 530 -8.84 -13.79 31.77
N GLN A 531 -7.81 -14.19 31.00
CA GLN A 531 -7.05 -15.43 31.20
C GLN A 531 -7.91 -16.71 31.15
N SER A 532 -9.07 -16.66 30.48
CA SER A 532 -9.96 -17.80 30.32
C SER A 532 -9.32 -18.92 29.50
N VAL A 533 -9.76 -20.15 29.73
CA VAL A 533 -9.45 -21.28 28.84
C VAL A 533 -10.68 -21.58 28.00
N GLY A 534 -10.59 -21.34 26.69
CA GLY A 534 -11.70 -21.50 25.78
C GLY A 534 -11.27 -21.50 24.32
N LYS A 535 -12.23 -21.74 23.42
CA LYS A 535 -12.04 -21.78 21.97
C LYS A 535 -13.18 -21.03 21.29
N CYS A 536 -12.85 -20.36 20.20
CA CYS A 536 -13.84 -19.82 19.27
C CYS A 536 -13.69 -20.54 17.94
N ALA A 537 -14.80 -20.80 17.25
CA ALA A 537 -14.76 -21.38 15.92
C ALA A 537 -15.96 -20.93 15.08
N TRP A 538 -15.75 -20.79 13.79
CA TRP A 538 -16.79 -20.78 12.78
C TRP A 538 -17.07 -22.22 12.37
N VAL A 539 -18.30 -22.67 12.55
CA VAL A 539 -18.69 -24.08 12.45
C VAL A 539 -19.89 -24.25 11.54
N GLU A 540 -20.01 -25.42 10.91
CA GLU A 540 -21.22 -25.81 10.19
C GLU A 540 -22.39 -26.11 11.14
N GLY A 541 -23.61 -26.10 10.60
CA GLY A 541 -24.84 -26.43 11.33
C GLY A 541 -25.53 -25.24 11.97
N GLY A 542 -25.57 -24.12 11.24
CA GLY A 542 -26.28 -22.91 11.65
C GLY A 542 -27.80 -23.04 11.69
N HIS A 543 -28.46 -21.97 12.12
CA HIS A 543 -29.91 -21.88 12.23
C HIS A 543 -30.54 -21.65 10.85
N GLN A 544 -31.01 -22.74 10.21
CA GLN A 544 -31.56 -22.70 8.84
C GLN A 544 -30.58 -22.14 7.78
N SER A 545 -29.31 -22.17 8.13
CA SER A 545 -28.17 -21.60 7.42
C SER A 545 -27.05 -22.65 7.41
N GLN A 546 -25.92 -22.36 6.76
CA GLN A 546 -24.82 -23.33 6.75
C GLN A 546 -23.93 -23.17 7.97
N HIS A 547 -23.72 -21.95 8.46
CA HIS A 547 -22.69 -21.67 9.45
C HIS A 547 -23.19 -20.97 10.71
N ALA A 548 -22.41 -21.09 11.79
CA ALA A 548 -22.63 -20.42 13.06
C ALA A 548 -21.31 -20.09 13.75
N ILE A 549 -21.36 -19.21 14.75
CA ILE A 549 -20.25 -18.98 15.68
C ILE A 549 -20.38 -19.91 16.88
N LEU A 550 -19.31 -20.62 17.22
CA LEU A 550 -19.13 -21.38 18.46
C LEU A 550 -18.21 -20.63 19.43
N LEU A 551 -18.68 -20.45 20.67
CA LEU A 551 -17.90 -19.96 21.82
C LEU A 551 -17.87 -21.05 22.91
N GLU A 552 -16.77 -21.79 22.99
CA GLU A 552 -16.57 -22.89 23.94
C GLU A 552 -15.74 -22.45 25.15
N GLY A 553 -16.34 -22.54 26.34
CA GLY A 553 -15.63 -22.47 27.61
C GLY A 553 -15.15 -23.84 28.03
N ILE A 554 -13.85 -24.00 28.31
CA ILE A 554 -13.27 -25.30 28.66
C ILE A 554 -13.20 -25.48 30.18
N SER A 555 -12.64 -24.51 30.89
CA SER A 555 -12.44 -24.62 32.35
C SER A 555 -12.16 -23.28 33.01
N GLY A 556 -12.42 -23.20 34.32
CA GLY A 556 -12.15 -22.01 35.13
C GLY A 556 -13.14 -20.88 34.87
N PRO A 557 -12.80 -19.63 35.21
CA PRO A 557 -13.54 -18.46 34.77
C PRO A 557 -13.54 -18.41 33.23
N VAL A 558 -14.72 -18.36 32.62
CA VAL A 558 -14.87 -18.32 31.16
C VAL A 558 -15.33 -16.92 30.72
N ASN A 559 -14.68 -16.40 29.69
CA ASN A 559 -15.03 -15.16 29.00
C ASN A 559 -14.57 -15.27 27.55
N VAL A 560 -15.33 -16.04 26.78
CA VAL A 560 -15.08 -16.31 25.36
C VAL A 560 -16.07 -15.49 24.54
N VAL A 561 -15.58 -14.75 23.55
CA VAL A 561 -16.36 -13.71 22.90
C VAL A 561 -16.22 -13.70 21.38
N ALA A 562 -17.26 -13.20 20.72
CA ALA A 562 -17.23 -12.77 19.33
C ALA A 562 -17.87 -11.38 19.20
N HIS A 563 -17.31 -10.54 18.34
CA HIS A 563 -17.84 -9.19 18.10
C HIS A 563 -17.54 -8.73 16.67
N PRO A 564 -18.34 -7.82 16.10
CA PRO A 564 -18.04 -7.24 14.80
C PRO A 564 -16.77 -6.39 14.89
N THR A 565 -16.03 -6.34 13.79
CA THR A 565 -14.81 -5.53 13.64
C THR A 565 -15.13 -4.08 13.26
N ILE A 566 -16.34 -3.84 12.75
CA ILE A 566 -16.85 -2.52 12.37
C ILE A 566 -17.87 -2.08 13.41
N ARG A 567 -17.63 -0.91 14.01
CA ARG A 567 -18.53 -0.28 14.96
C ARG A 567 -19.59 0.54 14.23
N THR A 568 -20.79 0.57 14.79
CA THR A 568 -21.90 1.37 14.25
C THR A 568 -21.83 2.79 14.77
N LYS A 569 -21.85 3.77 13.86
CA LYS A 569 -21.85 5.19 14.21
C LYS A 569 -23.21 5.66 14.71
N VAL A 570 -23.17 6.50 15.75
CA VAL A 570 -24.32 7.18 16.37
C VAL A 570 -23.95 8.64 16.62
N ASP A 571 -24.91 9.54 16.40
CA ASP A 571 -24.76 10.99 16.59
C ASP A 571 -25.55 11.52 17.79
N ARG A 572 -26.49 10.72 18.29
CA ARG A 572 -27.34 10.98 19.46
C ARG A 572 -27.63 9.68 20.22
N PRO A 573 -28.12 9.76 21.47
CA PRO A 573 -28.70 8.60 22.15
C PRO A 573 -29.67 7.87 21.23
N THR A 574 -29.35 6.62 20.90
CA THR A 574 -30.04 5.81 19.91
C THR A 574 -30.40 4.49 20.54
N LYS A 575 -31.68 4.11 20.47
CA LYS A 575 -32.15 2.81 20.94
C LYS A 575 -31.93 1.76 19.86
N PHE A 576 -31.37 0.63 20.25
CA PHE A 576 -31.11 -0.52 19.40
C PHE A 576 -31.95 -1.71 19.85
N LYS A 577 -32.50 -2.45 18.89
CA LYS A 577 -33.04 -3.79 19.08
C LYS A 577 -32.04 -4.80 18.52
N LEU A 578 -31.65 -5.75 19.35
CA LEU A 578 -30.80 -6.86 19.01
C LEU A 578 -31.65 -8.13 18.90
N SER A 579 -31.36 -8.97 17.92
CA SER A 579 -31.80 -10.36 17.92
C SER A 579 -30.71 -11.30 17.43
N VAL A 580 -30.71 -12.53 17.94
CA VAL A 580 -29.83 -13.62 17.50
C VAL A 580 -30.54 -14.95 17.78
N TYR A 581 -30.23 -15.98 17.01
CA TYR A 581 -30.54 -17.35 17.39
C TYR A 581 -29.36 -17.95 18.14
N TYR A 582 -29.64 -18.70 19.20
CA TYR A 582 -28.60 -19.37 19.97
C TYR A 582 -29.03 -20.78 20.39
N ARG A 583 -28.05 -21.64 20.62
CA ARG A 583 -28.22 -22.91 21.33
C ARG A 583 -26.99 -23.18 22.20
N THR A 584 -27.12 -24.11 23.14
CA THR A 584 -26.10 -24.40 24.14
C THR A 584 -25.89 -25.90 24.31
N GLU A 585 -24.66 -26.29 24.64
CA GLU A 585 -24.32 -27.62 25.14
C GLU A 585 -23.62 -27.51 26.49
N GLY A 586 -23.95 -28.40 27.43
CA GLY A 586 -23.36 -28.44 28.76
C GLY A 586 -23.77 -27.26 29.66
N GLU A 587 -22.80 -26.70 30.38
CA GLU A 587 -23.01 -25.66 31.40
C GLU A 587 -22.78 -24.23 30.88
N ALA A 588 -22.90 -24.03 29.57
CA ALA A 588 -22.66 -22.74 28.92
C ALA A 588 -23.55 -21.65 29.50
N LYS A 589 -23.01 -20.43 29.56
CA LYS A 589 -23.73 -19.22 30.01
C LYS A 589 -23.67 -18.17 28.91
N PRO A 590 -24.47 -18.35 27.83
CA PRO A 590 -24.55 -17.39 26.73
C PRO A 590 -25.03 -16.01 27.20
N GLY A 591 -24.56 -14.94 26.57
CA GLY A 591 -25.02 -13.59 26.87
C GLY A 591 -24.56 -12.53 25.86
N PHE A 592 -24.95 -11.28 26.15
CA PHE A 592 -24.62 -10.11 25.34
C PHE A 592 -23.90 -9.05 26.17
N SER A 593 -23.03 -8.29 25.52
CA SER A 593 -22.65 -6.96 26.00
C SER A 593 -22.89 -5.90 24.93
N PHE A 594 -23.16 -4.68 25.36
CA PHE A 594 -23.23 -3.49 24.53
C PHE A 594 -22.14 -2.53 24.98
N ILE A 595 -21.31 -2.08 24.04
CA ILE A 595 -20.19 -1.20 24.34
C ILE A 595 -20.31 0.06 23.48
N GLY A 596 -20.17 1.22 24.13
CA GLY A 596 -20.16 2.53 23.50
C GLY A 596 -18.83 3.25 23.71
N TYR A 597 -18.37 3.95 22.67
CA TYR A 597 -17.14 4.75 22.66
C TYR A 597 -17.47 6.18 22.25
N ASP A 598 -16.84 7.16 22.89
CA ASP A 598 -16.85 8.57 22.48
C ASP A 598 -15.75 8.91 21.46
N ASP A 599 -14.67 8.14 21.48
CA ASP A 599 -13.57 8.15 20.50
C ASP A 599 -13.13 6.70 20.22
N PRO A 600 -12.93 6.29 18.94
CA PRO A 600 -12.42 4.98 18.58
C PRO A 600 -11.16 4.52 19.35
N ALA A 601 -10.27 5.45 19.69
CA ALA A 601 -9.00 5.21 20.38
C ALA A 601 -9.09 5.29 21.92
N ALA A 602 -10.25 5.68 22.47
CA ALA A 602 -10.45 5.83 23.90
C ALA A 602 -10.93 4.54 24.58
N LYS A 603 -10.93 4.56 25.91
CA LYS A 603 -11.61 3.53 26.72
C LYS A 603 -13.11 3.59 26.46
N ALA A 604 -13.79 2.46 26.54
CA ALA A 604 -15.24 2.41 26.41
C ALA A 604 -15.91 3.38 27.42
N LYS A 605 -16.77 4.26 26.91
CA LYS A 605 -17.56 5.21 27.69
C LYS A 605 -18.80 4.56 28.31
N GLN A 606 -19.33 3.54 27.63
CA GLN A 606 -20.48 2.77 28.08
C GLN A 606 -20.15 1.28 27.96
N TYR A 607 -20.56 0.53 28.98
CA TYR A 607 -20.49 -0.92 28.97
C TYR A 607 -21.70 -1.47 29.72
N ASP A 608 -22.60 -2.12 28.99
CA ASP A 608 -23.76 -2.80 29.54
C ASP A 608 -23.67 -4.28 29.20
N SER A 609 -24.15 -5.14 30.09
CA SER A 609 -24.27 -6.58 29.81
C SER A 609 -25.68 -7.05 30.11
N ALA A 610 -26.25 -7.77 29.14
CA ALA A 610 -27.53 -8.42 29.35
C ALA A 610 -27.38 -9.53 30.40
N PRO A 611 -28.46 -9.88 31.12
CA PRO A 611 -28.50 -11.13 31.88
C PRO A 611 -28.13 -12.32 30.98
N ALA A 612 -27.53 -13.35 31.59
CA ALA A 612 -27.24 -14.58 30.87
C ALA A 612 -28.54 -15.18 30.29
N LEU A 613 -28.47 -15.62 29.04
CA LEU A 613 -29.60 -16.29 28.39
C LEU A 613 -29.79 -17.66 29.03
N PRO A 614 -31.03 -18.16 29.08
CA PRO A 614 -31.32 -19.53 29.52
C PRO A 614 -30.54 -20.54 28.69
N LYS A 615 -30.29 -21.73 29.24
CA LYS A 615 -29.80 -22.83 28.41
C LYS A 615 -30.90 -23.28 27.45
N SER A 616 -30.51 -23.62 26.23
CA SER A 616 -31.40 -24.22 25.26
C SER A 616 -30.65 -25.23 24.41
N ALA A 617 -31.17 -26.45 24.28
CA ALA A 617 -30.60 -27.46 23.38
C ALA A 617 -30.97 -27.18 21.91
N GLU A 618 -32.11 -26.52 21.69
CA GLU A 618 -32.64 -26.15 20.37
C GLU A 618 -32.27 -24.70 20.03
N TRP A 619 -32.18 -24.39 18.73
CA TRP A 619 -32.03 -23.01 18.27
C TRP A 619 -33.19 -22.15 18.74
N THR A 620 -32.89 -21.18 19.60
CA THR A 620 -33.86 -20.31 20.26
C THR A 620 -33.55 -18.86 19.94
N LYS A 621 -34.56 -18.08 19.57
CA LYS A 621 -34.39 -16.65 19.33
C LYS A 621 -34.26 -15.91 20.66
N ALA A 622 -33.21 -15.11 20.81
CA ALA A 622 -33.06 -14.14 21.88
C ALA A 622 -33.19 -12.72 21.33
N GLU A 623 -33.83 -11.83 22.10
CA GLU A 623 -33.94 -10.42 21.78
C GLU A 623 -33.51 -9.58 22.98
N TRP A 624 -32.85 -8.45 22.71
CA TRP A 624 -32.44 -7.50 23.75
C TRP A 624 -32.49 -6.08 23.21
N THR A 625 -32.69 -5.10 24.10
CA THR A 625 -32.66 -3.68 23.71
C THR A 625 -31.68 -2.93 24.59
N ALA A 626 -30.89 -2.06 23.97
CA ALA A 626 -29.96 -1.16 24.64
C ALA A 626 -30.02 0.23 24.00
N THR A 627 -29.73 1.27 24.78
CA THR A 627 -29.70 2.66 24.29
C THR A 627 -28.30 3.21 24.47
N SER A 628 -27.74 3.83 23.42
CA SER A 628 -26.45 4.52 23.54
C SER A 628 -26.55 5.72 24.48
N ALA A 629 -25.56 5.87 25.36
CA ALA A 629 -25.48 7.00 26.28
C ALA A 629 -25.13 8.30 25.55
N GLU A 630 -25.38 9.43 26.20
CA GLU A 630 -25.04 10.74 25.66
C GLU A 630 -23.54 10.88 25.39
N GLY A 631 -23.21 11.43 24.23
CA GLY A 631 -21.83 11.62 23.76
C GLY A 631 -21.08 10.34 23.39
N VAL A 632 -21.74 9.17 23.35
CA VAL A 632 -21.24 7.99 22.63
C VAL A 632 -21.37 8.28 21.13
N LYS A 633 -20.31 7.98 20.37
CA LYS A 633 -20.23 8.17 18.91
C LYS A 633 -20.22 6.87 18.13
N GLU A 634 -19.77 5.77 18.75
CA GLU A 634 -19.70 4.46 18.14
C GLU A 634 -20.14 3.38 19.10
N VAL A 635 -20.88 2.39 18.60
CA VAL A 635 -21.38 1.27 19.39
C VAL A 635 -21.17 -0.06 18.69
N TYR A 636 -21.03 -1.12 19.48
CA TYR A 636 -21.18 -2.48 19.00
C TYR A 636 -21.64 -3.41 20.12
N PHE A 637 -22.04 -4.61 19.73
CA PHE A 637 -22.46 -5.67 20.64
C PHE A 637 -21.49 -6.84 20.61
N ILE A 638 -21.40 -7.55 21.71
CA ILE A 638 -20.54 -8.72 21.89
C ILE A 638 -21.41 -9.92 22.20
N LEU A 639 -21.20 -11.01 21.46
CA LEU A 639 -21.70 -12.34 21.79
C LEU A 639 -20.72 -12.99 22.78
N ARG A 640 -21.22 -13.60 23.86
CA ARG A 640 -20.37 -14.11 24.93
C ARG A 640 -20.79 -15.47 25.44
N ASN A 641 -19.81 -16.24 25.88
CA ASN A 641 -20.03 -17.35 26.81
C ASN A 641 -19.24 -17.12 28.10
N HIS A 642 -19.94 -17.17 29.24
CA HIS A 642 -19.38 -17.04 30.58
C HIS A 642 -19.29 -18.37 31.36
N GLY A 643 -19.66 -19.48 30.73
CA GLY A 643 -19.76 -20.80 31.37
C GLY A 643 -18.92 -21.86 30.67
N VAL A 644 -18.57 -22.90 31.40
CA VAL A 644 -17.98 -24.12 30.82
C VAL A 644 -19.04 -24.81 29.95
N GLY A 645 -18.69 -25.18 28.73
CA GLY A 645 -19.64 -25.68 27.72
C GLY A 645 -19.64 -24.80 26.48
N LYS A 646 -20.54 -25.11 25.54
CA LYS A 646 -20.57 -24.48 24.22
C LYS A 646 -21.78 -23.59 24.07
N ALA A 647 -21.58 -22.37 23.58
CA ALA A 647 -22.65 -21.51 23.10
C ALA A 647 -22.49 -21.33 21.59
N PHE A 648 -23.56 -21.62 20.84
CA PHE A 648 -23.62 -21.41 19.41
C PHE A 648 -24.52 -20.21 19.14
N TYR A 649 -24.13 -19.38 18.18
CA TYR A 649 -24.85 -18.17 17.78
C TYR A 649 -24.99 -18.10 16.26
N ASP A 650 -26.14 -17.64 15.80
CA ASP A 650 -26.41 -17.40 14.40
C ASP A 650 -27.48 -16.31 14.17
N ASP A 651 -27.60 -15.79 12.96
CA ASP A 651 -28.64 -14.85 12.55
C ASP A 651 -28.66 -13.57 13.41
N PHE A 652 -27.48 -13.06 13.71
CA PHE A 652 -27.31 -11.82 14.44
C PHE A 652 -27.85 -10.62 13.65
N ARG A 653 -28.70 -9.83 14.30
CA ARG A 653 -29.29 -8.60 13.77
C ARG A 653 -29.25 -7.53 14.83
N MET A 654 -28.94 -6.31 14.41
CA MET A 654 -29.03 -5.11 15.23
C MET A 654 -29.68 -4.02 14.39
N GLU A 655 -30.78 -3.48 14.92
CA GLU A 655 -31.62 -2.51 14.23
C GLU A 655 -31.75 -1.25 15.10
N LYS A 656 -31.64 -0.08 14.48
CA LYS A 656 -32.01 1.18 15.12
C LYS A 656 -33.53 1.19 15.26
N VAL A 657 -34.02 1.39 16.48
CA VAL A 657 -35.46 1.56 16.72
C VAL A 657 -35.80 2.99 16.34
N ALA A 658 -36.64 3.16 15.31
CA ALA A 658 -37.19 4.47 14.97
C ALA A 658 -38.01 4.97 16.16
N GLU A 659 -37.78 6.23 16.54
CA GLU A 659 -38.58 6.92 17.56
C GLU A 659 -39.96 7.31 17.04
#